data_AF-A0A944F5Z8-F1
#
_entry.id   AF-A0A944F5Z8-F1
#
_cell.length_a   1.000
_cell.length_b   1.000
_cell.length_c   1.000
_cell.angle_alpha   90.00
_cell.angle_beta   90.00
_cell.angle_gamma   90.00
#
_symmetry.space_group_name_H-M   'P 1'
#
loop_
_entity.id
_entity.type
_entity.pdbx_description
1 polymer ?
#
loop_
_entity_poly.entity_id
_entity_poly.type
_entity_poly.pdbx_seq_one_letter_code
_entity_poly.pdbx_strand_id
1 'polypeptide(L)'
;MNLTAAQKEAFHHLRASYAGPEAGVEEVTANLPHRQYAVGMLFPVEAEARGSHGDGDTDEGVSADVPDGDVEEKGAGVPLAEDWKPSSVALSFVTDGDSVDVDFSCGTYAAVEGDGPPRWRRTPFSVDGLDLRRGKGPERLSAGGVSVEIGSRWRDFQGDSLVTVHVRVLTESTGDDRLDIPRTLFQVHLAASPFAGAEILEYDTTRSIDTDPEAAELRLRYRNRKVYAVGHGMAADWEFAGGRCAKVFLDPVPAFVVPAVETTGFDEGTAEAKALELGHLQQIDKDREAVVRSLDAFVEAFAGWASRQMERAEAFGDDRTVAVRIARRSQDAVGRMREGIDLLRAPGRQDLRTAFALGMAAMRLQMRQASINRGEQAPEPRWRPFQLGFLLVSLASTVDERHKDRDLVDLVWFPTGGGKTEAYLGLAAIEGFRRRLAHGTAGGGTAVITRYTLRLLTSQQFQRAAALVCAMEMLRATDDRAMGMAPFSIGLWVGNEVTPGTRAEAREALKRLQKAARPEEANEFQVESCPWCLTPMVPKLRSDKPRDYGMRLVGADVVLHCVDESCGFADELPLAVVDEVLYEEPPTILLATVDKFARLQFRSEAGRLLGLGTAFKQPSMIIQDELHLLSGPLGTTVAVFDAVIQLLLSRSGSSPKIVASTATIRSSEEQVQGLYGREVALYPPSGLDDDRTFFSRPVESEEGRLYVGLMPQSVSQPSAVIAAVTPMVEMPEALAARAPSATSRDAYWTLVMYHNSLRELGRTGTLVVDDVNGRLEPRAERLGFPLRPVRAGKVLELTSRRGAEELPNDLRALRVRADESPEAVDVVLSSNMLSVGIDIPRLALMLMVGQPKTTAEYIQATSRVGRGDTKGVVVTLFRSGRARDRSHFETFRGYHEALYRSVEPTSVTPWSLASRERSLAGALVALLRQSFTALAPNDAAGRFDLGDDRIREAVDRLVDRFLGYVTRADGLEAPETRSAAWSLLKDWDRRAARARESDEPLYYQRTAKDQAALLKKFGQSGEGWLVGDSMRSVEPNVVVEVQEPQEEVHHGEDQA
;
A
#
# COMPACT_ATOMS: atom_id res chain seq x y z
N MET A 1 24.74 -7.86 -7.75
CA MET A 1 23.60 -6.99 -8.09
C MET A 1 23.53 -6.83 -9.60
N ASN A 2 22.38 -7.09 -10.23
CA ASN A 2 22.16 -6.84 -11.65
C ASN A 2 21.46 -5.49 -11.85
N LEU A 3 22.21 -4.50 -12.35
CA LEU A 3 21.74 -3.15 -12.60
C LEU A 3 21.64 -2.88 -14.11
N THR A 4 20.58 -2.19 -14.53
CA THR A 4 20.49 -1.64 -15.89
C THR A 4 21.55 -0.57 -16.13
N ALA A 5 21.87 -0.23 -17.38
CA ALA A 5 22.85 0.81 -17.70
C ALA A 5 22.50 2.16 -17.04
N ALA A 6 21.21 2.55 -17.06
CA ALA A 6 20.73 3.76 -16.40
C ALA A 6 20.89 3.68 -14.87
N GLN A 7 20.54 2.56 -14.23
CA GLN A 7 20.72 2.40 -12.79
C GLN A 7 22.18 2.35 -12.34
N LYS A 8 23.08 1.78 -13.15
CA LYS A 8 24.53 1.80 -12.89
C LYS A 8 25.04 3.23 -12.83
N GLU A 9 24.72 4.04 -13.85
CA GLU A 9 25.15 5.43 -13.88
C GLU A 9 24.47 6.26 -12.78
N ALA A 10 23.17 6.06 -12.54
CA ALA A 10 22.46 6.72 -11.45
C ALA A 10 23.08 6.40 -10.10
N PHE A 11 23.36 5.13 -9.80
CA PHE A 11 23.99 4.72 -8.55
C PHE A 11 25.39 5.31 -8.39
N HIS A 12 26.20 5.24 -9.45
CA HIS A 12 27.55 5.81 -9.46
C HIS A 12 27.50 7.33 -9.19
N HIS A 13 26.61 8.04 -9.88
CA HIS A 13 26.39 9.47 -9.69
C HIS A 13 25.97 9.80 -8.24
N LEU A 14 24.99 9.09 -7.69
CA LEU A 14 24.55 9.31 -6.30
C LEU A 14 25.68 9.01 -5.29
N ARG A 15 26.37 7.87 -5.42
CA ARG A 15 27.44 7.46 -4.50
C ARG A 15 28.62 8.45 -4.51
N ALA A 16 29.05 8.89 -5.70
CA ALA A 16 30.09 9.91 -5.85
C ALA A 16 29.67 11.25 -5.22
N SER A 17 28.39 11.61 -5.31
CA SER A 17 27.85 12.84 -4.73
C SER A 17 27.74 12.78 -3.21
N TYR A 18 27.31 11.64 -2.66
CA TYR A 18 26.99 11.48 -1.24
C TYR A 18 28.21 11.17 -0.38
N ALA A 19 29.06 10.25 -0.82
CA ALA A 19 30.24 9.81 -0.06
C ALA A 19 31.55 10.36 -0.63
N GLY A 20 31.62 10.53 -1.96
CA GLY A 20 32.85 10.90 -2.65
C GLY A 20 33.89 9.78 -2.74
N PRO A 21 35.08 10.07 -3.28
CA PRO A 21 35.42 11.32 -3.96
C PRO A 21 34.74 11.44 -5.32
N GLU A 22 34.37 12.66 -5.74
CA GLU A 22 33.67 12.90 -7.01
C GLU A 22 34.63 13.16 -8.18
N ALA A 23 35.81 13.73 -7.91
CA ALA A 23 36.82 14.07 -8.92
C ALA A 23 38.10 13.22 -8.82
N GLY A 24 37.96 11.97 -8.38
CA GLY A 24 39.05 10.98 -8.34
C GLY A 24 39.80 10.90 -7.01
N VAL A 25 40.81 10.03 -6.95
CA VAL A 25 41.45 9.60 -5.70
C VAL A 25 42.18 10.73 -4.96
N GLU A 26 42.74 11.70 -5.69
CA GLU A 26 43.43 12.88 -5.14
C GLU A 26 42.70 14.19 -5.46
N GLU A 27 41.36 14.16 -5.41
CA GLU A 27 40.56 15.31 -5.80
C GLU A 27 40.91 16.60 -5.04
N VAL A 28 40.70 17.73 -5.73
CA VAL A 28 40.81 19.06 -5.14
C VAL A 28 39.44 19.71 -5.13
N THR A 29 38.90 19.96 -3.95
CA THR A 29 37.56 20.57 -3.79
C THR A 29 37.69 22.05 -3.44
N ALA A 30 36.82 22.89 -4.01
CA ALA A 30 36.70 24.30 -3.63
C ALA A 30 35.78 24.49 -2.41
N ASN A 31 34.86 23.55 -2.18
CA ASN A 31 34.01 23.52 -0.99
C ASN A 31 34.71 22.80 0.16
N LEU A 32 34.30 23.14 1.39
CA LEU A 32 34.64 22.35 2.57
C LEU A 32 34.17 20.90 2.38
N PRO A 33 35.05 19.89 2.51
CA PRO A 33 34.71 18.49 2.25
C PRO A 33 33.49 17.99 3.03
N HIS A 34 33.35 18.38 4.31
CA HIS A 34 32.20 18.02 5.16
C HIS A 34 30.85 18.64 4.73
N ARG A 35 30.89 19.64 3.83
CA ARG A 35 29.70 20.24 3.20
C ARG A 35 29.48 19.75 1.78
N GLN A 36 30.51 19.15 1.17
CA GLN A 36 30.43 18.53 -0.14
C GLN A 36 29.87 17.12 -0.05
N TYR A 37 30.30 16.33 0.92
CA TYR A 37 29.83 14.97 1.17
C TYR A 37 28.92 14.90 2.38
N ALA A 38 27.96 13.97 2.34
CA ALA A 38 26.90 13.83 3.34
C ALA A 38 27.15 12.68 4.33
N VAL A 39 27.90 11.65 3.92
CA VAL A 39 28.10 10.41 4.70
C VAL A 39 29.52 9.89 4.57
N GLY A 40 29.86 8.85 5.35
CA GLY A 40 31.18 8.19 5.27
C GLY A 40 32.30 8.92 6.01
N MET A 41 31.98 9.68 7.06
CA MET A 41 32.93 10.54 7.78
C MET A 41 33.10 10.11 9.24
N LEU A 42 34.32 10.20 9.76
CA LEU A 42 34.62 10.10 11.20
C LEU A 42 35.32 11.37 11.68
N PHE A 43 34.76 11.99 12.72
CA PHE A 43 35.18 13.28 13.26
C PHE A 43 36.16 13.12 14.42
N PRO A 44 37.00 14.13 14.70
CA PRO A 44 37.87 14.13 15.88
C PRO A 44 37.06 14.02 17.18
N VAL A 45 37.70 13.53 18.25
CA VAL A 45 37.09 13.45 19.59
C VAL A 45 36.97 14.85 20.21
N GLU A 46 35.97 15.07 21.05
CA GLU A 46 35.91 16.31 21.84
C GLU A 46 37.16 16.41 22.72
N ALA A 47 37.81 17.57 22.70
CA ALA A 47 38.83 17.87 23.69
C ALA A 47 38.09 17.97 25.04
N GLU A 48 38.48 17.16 26.03
CA GLU A 48 37.90 17.26 27.38
C GLU A 48 37.86 18.73 27.79
N ALA A 49 36.65 19.24 28.03
CA ALA A 49 36.45 20.60 28.49
C ALA A 49 37.35 20.80 29.72
N ARG A 50 38.33 21.70 29.60
CA ARG A 50 39.11 22.15 30.75
C ARG A 50 38.18 22.89 31.71
N GLY A 51 37.58 22.12 32.62
CA GLY A 51 36.96 22.56 33.86
C GLY A 51 35.63 23.31 33.76
N SER A 52 34.52 22.60 33.96
CA SER A 52 33.45 23.03 34.86
C SER A 52 32.51 21.87 35.15
N HIS A 53 32.57 21.33 36.37
CA HIS A 53 31.46 20.58 36.95
C HIS A 53 30.25 21.53 37.08
N GLY A 54 29.13 21.15 36.46
CA GLY A 54 27.83 21.78 36.65
C GLY A 54 26.75 20.75 36.35
N ASP A 55 26.03 20.37 37.40
CA ASP A 55 24.93 19.41 37.43
C ASP A 55 23.85 19.67 36.36
N GLY A 56 23.28 18.59 35.82
CA GLY A 56 22.12 18.64 34.92
C GLY A 56 21.59 17.25 34.56
N ASP A 57 20.67 16.78 35.39
CA ASP A 57 19.64 15.73 35.20
C ASP A 57 20.00 14.38 34.55
N THR A 58 19.94 13.37 35.41
CA THR A 58 19.80 11.93 35.11
C THR A 58 18.41 11.64 34.52
N ASP A 59 18.37 11.14 33.29
CA ASP A 59 17.19 10.48 32.71
C ASP A 59 17.37 8.95 32.83
N GLU A 60 16.40 8.29 33.46
CA GLU A 60 16.40 6.86 33.78
C GLU A 60 16.30 6.00 32.50
N GLY A 61 17.44 5.45 32.07
CA GLY A 61 17.51 4.43 31.02
C GLY A 61 17.22 3.03 31.56
N VAL A 62 16.19 2.40 31.02
CA VAL A 62 15.76 1.01 31.25
C VAL A 62 16.93 0.03 31.14
N SER A 63 17.32 -0.54 32.28
CA SER A 63 18.24 -1.69 32.37
C SER A 63 17.52 -2.94 31.84
N ALA A 64 17.98 -3.48 30.72
CA ALA A 64 17.69 -4.86 30.35
C ALA A 64 18.68 -5.76 31.11
N ASP A 65 18.17 -6.54 32.07
CA ASP A 65 18.95 -7.52 32.83
C ASP A 65 19.65 -8.52 31.89
N VAL A 66 20.96 -8.36 31.74
CA VAL A 66 21.85 -9.42 31.25
C VAL A 66 22.53 -10.01 32.48
N PRO A 67 22.51 -11.35 32.70
CA PRO A 67 23.17 -11.95 33.85
C PRO A 67 24.64 -11.58 33.89
N ASP A 68 25.04 -10.93 34.98
CA ASP A 68 26.42 -10.54 35.30
C ASP A 68 27.33 -11.77 35.33
N GLY A 69 28.33 -11.76 34.45
CA GLY A 69 29.34 -12.80 34.43
C GLY A 69 30.22 -12.77 33.20
N ASP A 70 30.89 -11.65 32.93
CA ASP A 70 32.10 -11.65 32.09
C ASP A 70 33.00 -10.46 32.40
N VAL A 71 34.30 -10.74 32.55
CA VAL A 71 35.35 -9.82 32.98
C VAL A 71 35.45 -8.64 32.00
N GLU A 72 35.27 -7.41 32.49
CA GLU A 72 35.51 -6.19 31.70
C GLU A 72 36.98 -6.11 31.25
N GLU A 73 37.23 -6.32 29.95
CA GLU A 73 38.46 -5.86 29.32
C GLU A 73 38.47 -4.33 29.32
N LYS A 74 39.34 -3.75 30.15
CA LYS A 74 39.55 -2.29 30.24
C LYS A 74 39.92 -1.72 28.87
N GLY A 75 39.04 -0.89 28.31
CA GLY A 75 39.34 -0.01 27.17
C GLY A 75 38.51 -0.24 25.89
N ALA A 76 37.68 -1.28 25.80
CA ALA A 76 36.91 -1.63 24.60
C ALA A 76 35.39 -1.36 24.75
N GLY A 77 35.03 -0.12 25.11
CA GLY A 77 33.64 0.32 25.10
C GLY A 77 33.05 0.29 23.69
N VAL A 78 31.83 -0.24 23.53
CA VAL A 78 31.09 -0.13 22.26
C VAL A 78 30.72 1.35 22.07
N PRO A 79 30.88 1.93 20.85
CA PRO A 79 30.51 3.32 20.59
C PRO A 79 29.06 3.63 20.97
N LEU A 80 28.81 4.85 21.45
CA LEU A 80 27.44 5.36 21.60
C LEU A 80 26.83 5.55 20.22
N ALA A 81 25.82 4.74 19.89
CA ALA A 81 25.21 4.68 18.56
C ALA A 81 24.47 5.97 18.14
N GLU A 82 24.38 6.98 19.01
CA GLU A 82 23.60 8.21 18.82
C GLU A 82 24.47 9.46 18.59
N ASP A 83 25.79 9.29 18.56
CA ASP A 83 26.72 10.41 18.48
C ASP A 83 26.55 11.23 17.19
N TRP A 84 26.21 12.51 17.38
CA TRP A 84 26.35 13.52 16.35
C TRP A 84 27.83 13.72 16.02
N LYS A 85 28.18 13.70 14.72
CA LYS A 85 29.59 13.72 14.27
C LYS A 85 30.39 12.56 14.90
N PRO A 86 30.08 11.31 14.53
CA PRO A 86 30.68 10.14 15.17
C PRO A 86 32.19 10.11 14.96
N SER A 87 32.93 9.70 16.00
CA SER A 87 34.38 9.46 15.93
C SER A 87 34.72 7.99 15.71
N SER A 88 33.73 7.11 15.62
CA SER A 88 33.93 5.68 15.42
C SER A 88 32.80 5.01 14.65
N VAL A 89 33.12 3.85 14.07
CA VAL A 89 32.18 2.91 13.43
C VAL A 89 32.61 1.49 13.76
N ALA A 90 31.67 0.54 13.67
CA ALA A 90 31.97 -0.86 13.90
C ALA A 90 31.17 -1.80 12.99
N LEU A 91 31.66 -3.03 12.86
CA LEU A 91 31.09 -4.11 12.09
C LEU A 91 31.04 -5.37 12.96
N SER A 92 29.84 -5.94 13.15
CA SER A 92 29.63 -7.16 13.92
C SER A 92 29.25 -8.33 13.03
N PHE A 93 29.85 -9.50 13.26
CA PHE A 93 29.59 -10.75 12.52
C PHE A 93 29.97 -11.97 13.36
N VAL A 94 29.50 -13.16 12.96
CA VAL A 94 29.81 -14.43 13.64
C VAL A 94 30.84 -15.22 12.83
N THR A 95 31.82 -15.83 13.49
CA THR A 95 32.85 -16.69 12.89
C THR A 95 33.20 -17.86 13.80
N ASP A 96 33.61 -18.98 13.22
CA ASP A 96 34.15 -20.15 13.93
C ASP A 96 35.69 -20.05 14.16
N GLY A 97 36.32 -19.02 13.59
CA GLY A 97 37.76 -18.74 13.76
C GLY A 97 38.10 -17.96 15.04
N ASP A 98 39.39 -17.93 15.39
CA ASP A 98 39.97 -17.16 16.51
C ASP A 98 40.64 -15.85 16.08
N SER A 99 40.62 -15.58 14.76
CA SER A 99 41.31 -14.49 14.07
C SER A 99 40.56 -14.06 12.80
N VAL A 100 40.70 -12.79 12.44
CA VAL A 100 40.10 -12.19 11.23
C VAL A 100 41.07 -11.24 10.55
N ASP A 101 41.09 -11.24 9.23
CA ASP A 101 41.86 -10.29 8.41
C ASP A 101 41.01 -9.05 8.14
N VAL A 102 41.54 -7.87 8.47
CA VAL A 102 40.82 -6.60 8.37
C VAL A 102 41.48 -5.67 7.35
N ASP A 103 40.67 -5.14 6.44
CA ASP A 103 41.06 -4.11 5.48
C ASP A 103 40.43 -2.78 5.91
N PHE A 104 41.22 -1.71 5.92
CA PHE A 104 40.78 -0.37 6.26
C PHE A 104 41.29 0.66 5.26
N SER A 105 40.40 1.54 4.79
CA SER A 105 40.79 2.68 3.97
C SER A 105 39.97 3.93 4.26
N CYS A 106 40.56 5.09 3.98
CA CYS A 106 39.92 6.40 4.13
C CYS A 106 40.62 7.45 3.25
N GLY A 107 40.17 8.69 3.33
CA GLY A 107 40.85 9.87 2.83
C GLY A 107 40.92 10.98 3.87
N THR A 108 41.98 11.76 3.84
CA THR A 108 42.11 13.02 4.61
C THR A 108 42.22 14.21 3.67
N TYR A 109 41.89 15.41 4.16
CA TYR A 109 41.94 16.64 3.37
C TYR A 109 42.84 17.67 4.03
N ALA A 110 43.77 18.21 3.24
CA ALA A 110 44.61 19.33 3.66
C ALA A 110 44.27 20.58 2.84
N ALA A 111 44.36 21.75 3.47
CA ALA A 111 44.23 23.02 2.77
C ALA A 111 45.38 23.18 1.77
N VAL A 112 45.07 23.64 0.55
CA VAL A 112 46.07 23.97 -0.46
C VAL A 112 46.53 25.41 -0.24
N GLU A 113 47.79 25.60 0.15
CA GLU A 113 48.38 26.93 0.33
C GLU A 113 48.58 27.66 -1.01
N GLY A 114 48.14 28.92 -1.10
CA GLY A 114 48.33 29.80 -2.26
C GLY A 114 47.35 30.98 -2.32
N ASP A 115 47.57 31.94 -3.23
CA ASP A 115 46.80 33.20 -3.39
C ASP A 115 45.39 33.02 -4.03
N GLY A 116 44.85 31.79 -4.05
CA GLY A 116 43.55 31.47 -4.66
C GLY A 116 42.41 31.32 -3.64
N PRO A 117 41.15 31.09 -4.10
CA PRO A 117 40.08 30.70 -3.19
C PRO A 117 40.45 29.43 -2.41
N PRO A 118 39.92 29.24 -1.18
CA PRO A 118 40.23 28.07 -0.36
C PRO A 118 39.98 26.77 -1.13
N ARG A 119 40.98 25.90 -1.15
CA ARG A 119 40.91 24.59 -1.80
C ARG A 119 41.41 23.51 -0.85
N TRP A 120 40.86 22.31 -0.97
CA TRP A 120 41.20 21.17 -0.14
C TRP A 120 41.65 20.03 -1.03
N ARG A 121 42.84 19.48 -0.79
CA ARG A 121 43.37 18.34 -1.51
C ARG A 121 43.18 17.07 -0.70
N ARG A 122 42.59 16.04 -1.32
CA ARG A 122 42.43 14.71 -0.75
C ARG A 122 43.75 13.94 -0.81
N THR A 123 44.08 13.24 0.27
CA THR A 123 45.15 12.22 0.32
C THR A 123 44.52 10.87 0.70
N PRO A 124 44.63 9.82 -0.13
CA PRO A 124 44.15 8.49 0.21
C PRO A 124 45.03 7.81 1.28
N PHE A 125 44.43 6.94 2.08
CA PHE A 125 45.12 6.04 3.01
C PHE A 125 44.46 4.66 2.97
N SER A 126 45.26 3.59 2.95
CA SER A 126 44.78 2.21 3.03
C SER A 126 45.77 1.31 3.75
N VAL A 127 45.25 0.30 4.42
CA VAL A 127 45.98 -0.80 5.04
C VAL A 127 45.16 -2.07 4.85
N ASP A 128 45.80 -3.12 4.34
CA ASP A 128 45.14 -4.38 3.99
C ASP A 128 45.74 -5.52 4.83
N GLY A 129 44.91 -6.50 5.20
CA GLY A 129 45.36 -7.71 5.89
C GLY A 129 45.83 -7.50 7.34
N LEU A 130 45.17 -6.62 8.11
CA LEU A 130 45.41 -6.49 9.54
C LEU A 130 44.85 -7.70 10.29
N ASP A 131 45.74 -8.50 10.89
CA ASP A 131 45.39 -9.68 11.67
C ASP A 131 44.90 -9.28 13.08
N LEU A 132 43.58 -9.35 13.30
CA LEU A 132 42.97 -9.13 14.62
C LEU A 132 42.59 -10.48 15.25
N ARG A 133 43.03 -10.72 16.49
CA ARG A 133 42.83 -11.99 17.21
C ARG A 133 42.23 -11.78 18.58
N ARG A 134 41.57 -12.81 19.11
CA ARG A 134 41.09 -12.84 20.50
C ARG A 134 42.23 -12.55 21.48
N GLY A 135 42.07 -11.55 22.33
CA GLY A 135 43.07 -11.13 23.33
C GLY A 135 44.22 -10.26 22.79
N LYS A 136 44.26 -9.94 21.49
CA LYS A 136 45.19 -8.93 20.93
C LYS A 136 44.60 -7.53 21.14
N GLY A 137 45.40 -6.62 21.69
CA GLY A 137 45.00 -5.21 21.86
C GLY A 137 44.83 -4.50 20.51
N PRO A 138 44.22 -3.29 20.51
CA PRO A 138 43.97 -2.56 19.28
C PRO A 138 45.27 -2.06 18.62
N GLU A 139 45.25 -1.96 17.29
CA GLU A 139 46.33 -1.38 16.50
C GLU A 139 46.14 0.12 16.31
N ARG A 140 47.22 0.89 16.42
CA ARG A 140 47.22 2.34 16.22
C ARG A 140 47.95 2.72 14.95
N LEU A 141 47.28 3.50 14.10
CA LEU A 141 47.73 3.92 12.79
C LEU A 141 47.66 5.45 12.66
N SER A 142 48.35 6.00 11.66
CA SER A 142 48.24 7.42 11.31
C SER A 142 47.85 7.58 9.84
N ALA A 143 46.65 8.09 9.59
CA ALA A 143 46.13 8.39 8.27
C ALA A 143 46.28 9.89 8.00
N GLY A 144 47.28 10.29 7.20
CA GLY A 144 47.51 11.70 6.86
C GLY A 144 47.67 12.63 8.08
N GLY A 145 48.28 12.14 9.16
CA GLY A 145 48.45 12.90 10.42
C GLY A 145 47.32 12.72 11.44
N VAL A 146 46.23 12.04 11.08
CA VAL A 146 45.13 11.69 12.00
C VAL A 146 45.44 10.37 12.69
N SER A 147 45.46 10.36 14.02
CA SER A 147 45.61 9.15 14.84
C SER A 147 44.32 8.33 14.85
N VAL A 148 44.42 7.05 14.48
CA VAL A 148 43.30 6.10 14.33
C VAL A 148 43.61 4.81 15.08
N GLU A 149 42.61 4.25 15.75
CA GLU A 149 42.67 2.96 16.44
C GLU A 149 41.75 1.96 15.74
N ILE A 150 42.25 0.76 15.47
CA ILE A 150 41.50 -0.36 14.89
C ILE A 150 41.59 -1.54 15.85
N GLY A 151 40.44 -2.05 16.29
CA GLY A 151 40.40 -3.12 17.28
C GLY A 151 39.27 -4.10 17.03
N SER A 152 39.29 -5.20 17.80
CA SER A 152 38.27 -6.25 17.76
C SER A 152 37.80 -6.61 19.17
N ARG A 153 36.50 -6.78 19.35
CA ARG A 153 35.90 -7.33 20.57
C ARG A 153 35.28 -8.70 20.27
N TRP A 154 35.62 -9.70 21.07
CA TRP A 154 35.21 -11.10 20.89
C TRP A 154 34.27 -11.51 22.02
N ARG A 155 33.16 -12.17 21.70
CA ARG A 155 32.16 -12.66 22.65
C ARG A 155 31.73 -14.08 22.24
N ASP A 156 31.49 -14.95 23.21
CA ASP A 156 30.97 -16.29 22.90
C ASP A 156 29.50 -16.16 22.45
N PHE A 157 29.13 -16.82 21.34
CA PHE A 157 27.80 -16.75 20.74
C PHE A 157 27.40 -18.09 20.13
N GLN A 158 26.46 -18.79 20.77
CA GLN A 158 25.91 -20.09 20.31
C GLN A 158 26.95 -21.20 20.04
N GLY A 159 28.12 -21.15 20.69
CA GLY A 159 29.22 -22.10 20.47
C GLY A 159 30.28 -21.61 19.48
N ASP A 160 30.04 -20.47 18.82
CA ASP A 160 30.96 -19.76 17.93
C ASP A 160 31.37 -18.40 18.54
N SER A 161 32.09 -17.56 17.78
CA SER A 161 32.54 -16.23 18.23
C SER A 161 31.76 -15.11 17.52
N LEU A 162 31.10 -14.26 18.31
CA LEU A 162 30.62 -12.95 17.86
C LEU A 162 31.76 -11.94 17.93
N VAL A 163 32.18 -11.44 16.76
CA VAL A 163 33.27 -10.50 16.60
C VAL A 163 32.71 -9.13 16.26
N THR A 164 33.23 -8.08 16.89
CA THR A 164 32.95 -6.69 16.56
C THR A 164 34.25 -5.97 16.27
N VAL A 165 34.52 -5.70 14.99
CA VAL A 165 35.67 -4.92 14.53
C VAL A 165 35.28 -3.44 14.52
N HIS A 166 36.12 -2.56 15.05
CA HIS A 166 35.82 -1.14 15.15
C HIS A 166 37.01 -0.28 14.70
N VAL A 167 36.68 0.93 14.25
CA VAL A 167 37.63 2.00 13.94
C VAL A 167 37.27 3.21 14.78
N ARG A 168 38.26 3.83 15.44
CA ARG A 168 38.08 5.04 16.26
C ARG A 168 39.12 6.10 15.92
N VAL A 169 38.67 7.33 15.72
CA VAL A 169 39.55 8.51 15.64
C VAL A 169 39.96 8.88 17.06
N LEU A 170 41.27 8.97 17.30
CA LEU A 170 41.85 9.37 18.59
C LEU A 170 42.30 10.83 18.62
N THR A 171 42.33 11.50 17.47
CA THR A 171 42.76 12.89 17.36
C THR A 171 41.71 13.80 17.98
N GLU A 172 42.11 14.63 18.93
CA GLU A 172 41.21 15.63 19.55
C GLU A 172 40.87 16.76 18.57
N SER A 173 39.71 17.37 18.77
CA SER A 173 39.27 18.56 18.05
C SER A 173 40.10 19.79 18.47
N THR A 174 40.27 20.79 17.59
CA THR A 174 40.87 22.10 17.97
C THR A 174 39.86 23.10 18.50
N GLY A 175 38.57 22.84 18.32
CA GLY A 175 37.47 23.67 18.83
C GLY A 175 36.26 22.84 19.24
N ASP A 176 35.20 23.53 19.67
CA ASP A 176 34.04 22.87 20.29
C ASP A 176 33.09 22.22 19.26
N ASP A 177 33.21 22.56 17.96
CA ASP A 177 32.30 22.07 16.93
C ASP A 177 32.74 20.75 16.26
N ARG A 178 33.96 20.25 16.53
CA ARG A 178 34.54 19.04 15.93
C ARG A 178 34.58 19.05 14.39
N LEU A 179 34.60 20.22 13.74
CA LEU A 179 34.60 20.35 12.27
C LEU A 179 35.99 20.54 11.66
N ASP A 180 37.05 20.14 12.37
CA ASP A 180 38.43 20.18 11.87
C ASP A 180 38.61 19.28 10.64
N ILE A 181 38.54 19.87 9.45
CA ILE A 181 38.71 19.13 8.19
C ILE A 181 40.00 18.32 8.14
N PRO A 182 41.18 18.87 8.52
CA PRO A 182 42.42 18.08 8.52
C PRO A 182 42.45 16.93 9.52
N ARG A 183 41.53 16.89 10.50
CA ARG A 183 41.44 15.85 11.54
C ARG A 183 40.26 14.90 11.35
N THR A 184 39.47 15.09 10.29
CA THR A 184 38.32 14.24 9.94
C THR A 184 38.74 13.22 8.89
N LEU A 185 38.31 11.97 9.07
CA LEU A 185 38.44 10.94 8.05
C LEU A 185 37.22 10.97 7.15
N PHE A 186 37.44 10.85 5.84
CA PHE A 186 36.41 10.80 4.82
C PHE A 186 36.47 9.47 4.07
N GLN A 187 35.36 9.08 3.43
CA GLN A 187 35.27 7.82 2.68
C GLN A 187 35.75 6.62 3.47
N VAL A 188 35.37 6.55 4.75
CA VAL A 188 35.79 5.46 5.63
C VAL A 188 35.20 4.14 5.14
N HIS A 189 36.08 3.16 4.93
CA HIS A 189 35.75 1.80 4.56
C HIS A 189 36.45 0.84 5.52
N LEU A 190 35.69 -0.12 6.04
CA LEU A 190 36.15 -1.16 6.93
C LEU A 190 35.58 -2.49 6.44
N ALA A 191 36.44 -3.49 6.29
CA ALA A 191 36.03 -4.82 5.92
C ALA A 191 36.77 -5.89 6.71
N ALA A 192 36.13 -7.04 6.88
CA ALA A 192 36.71 -8.19 7.55
C ALA A 192 36.49 -9.46 6.72
N SER A 193 37.51 -10.31 6.67
CA SER A 193 37.48 -11.63 6.04
C SER A 193 37.91 -12.69 7.06
N PRO A 194 37.39 -13.93 6.99
CA PRO A 194 37.79 -14.97 7.92
C PRO A 194 39.24 -15.38 7.66
N PHE A 195 40.00 -15.62 8.74
CA PHE A 195 41.37 -16.12 8.61
C PHE A 195 41.36 -17.55 8.05
N ALA A 196 42.42 -17.93 7.33
CA ALA A 196 42.48 -19.14 6.50
C ALA A 196 41.91 -20.41 7.19
N GLY A 197 40.78 -20.90 6.67
CA GLY A 197 40.09 -22.12 7.14
C GLY A 197 38.82 -21.89 7.95
N ALA A 198 38.61 -20.67 8.47
CA ALA A 198 37.39 -20.26 9.16
C ALA A 198 36.31 -19.76 8.18
N GLU A 199 35.08 -19.65 8.66
CA GLU A 199 33.91 -19.19 7.91
C GLU A 199 33.16 -18.07 8.65
N ILE A 200 32.65 -17.09 7.90
CA ILE A 200 31.66 -16.16 8.43
C ILE A 200 30.30 -16.85 8.39
N LEU A 201 29.69 -16.97 9.58
CA LEU A 201 28.44 -17.68 9.80
C LEU A 201 27.24 -16.73 9.78
N GLU A 202 26.04 -17.31 9.81
CA GLU A 202 24.80 -16.55 9.90
C GLU A 202 24.69 -15.82 11.25
N TYR A 203 24.46 -14.52 11.18
CA TYR A 203 24.12 -13.68 12.31
C TYR A 203 22.63 -13.87 12.67
N ASP A 204 22.31 -14.98 13.36
CA ASP A 204 20.93 -15.33 13.73
C ASP A 204 20.44 -14.50 14.92
N THR A 205 19.70 -13.43 14.65
CA THR A 205 18.95 -12.67 15.68
C THR A 205 17.53 -13.18 15.91
N THR A 206 17.11 -14.25 15.21
CA THR A 206 15.69 -14.53 14.95
C THR A 206 15.08 -15.64 15.80
N ARG A 207 15.86 -16.42 16.55
CA ARG A 207 15.34 -17.51 17.41
C ARG A 207 14.49 -17.04 18.60
N SER A 208 14.47 -15.77 18.96
CA SER A 208 13.79 -15.31 20.17
C SER A 208 12.31 -14.94 20.00
N ILE A 209 11.75 -14.96 18.79
CA ILE A 209 10.37 -14.46 18.53
C ILE A 209 9.62 -15.40 17.57
N ASP A 210 9.40 -16.65 17.98
CA ASP A 210 8.37 -17.52 17.37
C ASP A 210 7.03 -17.25 18.07
N THR A 211 6.44 -16.08 17.82
CA THR A 211 5.19 -15.65 18.48
C THR A 211 3.93 -16.26 17.88
N ASP A 212 3.95 -16.65 16.60
CA ASP A 212 2.76 -17.08 15.87
C ASP A 212 3.05 -18.09 14.73
N PRO A 213 2.06 -18.88 14.29
CA PRO A 213 2.23 -19.87 13.22
C PRO A 213 2.70 -19.30 11.87
N GLU A 214 2.36 -18.05 11.54
CA GLU A 214 2.76 -17.41 10.28
C GLU A 214 4.23 -16.96 10.34
N ALA A 215 4.73 -16.53 11.49
CA ALA A 215 6.15 -16.25 11.71
C ALA A 215 7.02 -17.49 11.41
N ALA A 216 6.59 -18.66 11.86
CA ALA A 216 7.25 -19.93 11.56
C ALA A 216 7.24 -20.24 10.04
N GLU A 217 6.14 -19.95 9.34
CA GLU A 217 6.07 -20.10 7.88
C GLU A 217 7.02 -19.15 7.15
N LEU A 218 7.10 -17.89 7.58
CA LEU A 218 8.00 -16.89 7.01
C LEU A 218 9.46 -17.27 7.25
N ARG A 219 9.82 -17.77 8.43
CA ARG A 219 11.16 -18.28 8.72
C ARG A 219 11.53 -19.41 7.76
N LEU A 220 10.64 -20.38 7.56
CA LEU A 220 10.86 -21.49 6.63
C LEU A 220 11.04 -20.99 5.19
N ARG A 221 10.13 -20.12 4.71
CA ARG A 221 10.14 -19.63 3.33
C ARG A 221 11.40 -18.85 3.00
N TYR A 222 11.83 -17.97 3.91
CA TYR A 222 13.00 -17.10 3.73
C TYR A 222 14.28 -17.66 4.35
N ARG A 223 14.36 -18.96 4.66
CA ARG A 223 15.53 -19.62 5.27
C ARG A 223 16.85 -19.46 4.50
N ASN A 224 16.77 -19.16 3.21
CA ASN A 224 17.95 -18.92 2.36
C ASN A 224 18.40 -17.45 2.38
N ARG A 225 17.63 -16.54 3.01
CA ARG A 225 17.92 -15.11 3.13
C ARG A 225 18.58 -14.86 4.48
N LYS A 226 19.87 -15.17 4.54
CA LYS A 226 20.69 -15.11 5.76
C LYS A 226 21.33 -13.73 5.90
N VAL A 227 21.41 -13.25 7.14
CA VAL A 227 22.18 -12.06 7.50
C VAL A 227 23.54 -12.51 8.00
N TYR A 228 24.63 -11.92 7.50
CA TYR A 228 25.99 -12.31 7.89
C TYR A 228 26.70 -11.26 8.77
N ALA A 229 26.25 -10.01 8.71
CA ALA A 229 26.83 -8.93 9.50
C ALA A 229 25.81 -7.83 9.79
N VAL A 230 26.07 -7.06 10.85
CA VAL A 230 25.36 -5.83 11.23
C VAL A 230 26.39 -4.73 11.38
N GLY A 231 26.12 -3.57 10.78
CA GLY A 231 26.97 -2.40 10.90
C GLY A 231 26.53 -1.51 12.08
N HIS A 232 27.45 -0.69 12.58
CA HIS A 232 27.19 0.29 13.63
C HIS A 232 27.69 1.65 13.15
N GLY A 233 26.77 2.60 13.01
CA GLY A 233 27.04 3.91 12.41
C GLY A 233 27.16 3.90 10.87
N MET A 234 27.35 2.73 10.24
CA MET A 234 27.28 2.50 8.79
C MET A 234 26.50 1.21 8.51
N ALA A 235 25.99 1.04 7.30
CA ALA A 235 25.31 -0.19 6.90
C ALA A 235 26.32 -1.33 6.67
N ALA A 236 25.94 -2.56 6.99
CA ALA A 236 26.75 -3.74 6.64
C ALA A 236 26.31 -4.38 5.32
N ASP A 237 27.29 -4.90 4.59
CA ASP A 237 27.12 -5.66 3.36
C ASP A 237 28.18 -6.80 3.28
N TRP A 238 28.06 -7.73 2.33
CA TRP A 238 28.90 -8.93 2.25
C TRP A 238 29.10 -9.50 0.84
N GLU A 239 30.22 -10.18 0.62
CA GLU A 239 30.57 -10.82 -0.65
C GLU A 239 30.67 -12.33 -0.50
N PHE A 240 30.23 -13.05 -1.54
CA PHE A 240 30.29 -14.52 -1.58
C PHE A 240 31.40 -15.00 -2.51
N ALA A 241 32.15 -16.01 -2.06
CA ALA A 241 33.08 -16.77 -2.90
C ALA A 241 32.87 -18.28 -2.66
N GLY A 242 32.67 -19.04 -3.74
CA GLY A 242 32.44 -20.49 -3.64
C GLY A 242 31.21 -20.89 -2.81
N GLY A 243 30.17 -20.04 -2.78
CA GLY A 243 28.93 -20.29 -2.02
C GLY A 243 28.99 -19.97 -0.53
N ARG A 244 30.10 -19.43 -0.03
CA ARG A 244 30.29 -19.03 1.37
C ARG A 244 30.53 -17.52 1.48
N CYS A 245 30.17 -16.94 2.62
CA CYS A 245 30.44 -15.53 2.90
C CYS A 245 31.95 -15.35 3.10
N ALA A 246 32.59 -14.66 2.16
CA ALA A 246 34.04 -14.51 2.11
C ALA A 246 34.52 -13.19 2.74
N LYS A 247 33.67 -12.17 2.74
CA LYS A 247 34.00 -10.84 3.22
C LYS A 247 32.74 -10.13 3.69
N VAL A 248 32.83 -9.42 4.81
CA VAL A 248 31.80 -8.50 5.32
C VAL A 248 32.40 -7.09 5.39
N PHE A 249 31.62 -6.06 5.12
CA PHE A 249 32.14 -4.69 5.09
C PHE A 249 31.08 -3.63 5.43
N LEU A 250 31.56 -2.43 5.79
CA LEU A 250 30.73 -1.25 5.99
C LEU A 250 30.56 -0.46 4.68
N ASP A 251 29.33 -0.06 4.40
CA ASP A 251 28.97 0.81 3.28
C ASP A 251 28.22 2.06 3.77
N PRO A 252 28.74 3.28 3.54
CA PRO A 252 28.04 4.51 3.89
C PRO A 252 26.89 4.85 2.92
N VAL A 253 26.83 4.23 1.73
CA VAL A 253 25.75 4.39 0.73
C VAL A 253 25.30 3.00 0.28
N PRO A 254 24.69 2.20 1.18
CA PRO A 254 24.29 0.84 0.87
C PRO A 254 23.27 0.82 -0.26
N ALA A 255 23.31 -0.23 -1.07
CA ALA A 255 22.37 -0.40 -2.17
C ALA A 255 21.95 -1.84 -2.36
N PHE A 256 20.70 -2.04 -2.77
CA PHE A 256 20.16 -3.36 -3.05
C PHE A 256 19.12 -3.30 -4.16
N VAL A 257 19.13 -4.29 -5.05
CA VAL A 257 18.11 -4.45 -6.09
C VAL A 257 17.06 -5.40 -5.59
N VAL A 258 15.83 -4.91 -5.39
CA VAL A 258 14.67 -5.78 -5.14
C VAL A 258 14.15 -6.24 -6.51
N PRO A 259 14.29 -7.53 -6.87
CA PRO A 259 13.93 -8.02 -8.19
C PRO A 259 12.45 -7.76 -8.51
N ALA A 260 12.15 -7.50 -9.78
CA ALA A 260 10.78 -7.48 -10.24
C ALA A 260 10.16 -8.89 -10.14
N VAL A 261 8.85 -8.96 -9.91
CA VAL A 261 8.09 -10.21 -9.95
C VAL A 261 7.39 -10.30 -11.30
N GLU A 262 7.61 -11.41 -12.01
CA GLU A 262 6.92 -11.72 -13.26
C GLU A 262 5.88 -12.82 -13.06
N THR A 263 4.84 -12.81 -13.89
CA THR A 263 3.91 -13.93 -14.00
C THR A 263 4.55 -15.05 -14.78
N THR A 264 4.39 -16.28 -14.31
CA THR A 264 4.79 -17.46 -15.09
C THR A 264 3.89 -17.59 -16.33
N GLY A 265 4.37 -18.30 -17.34
CA GLY A 265 3.65 -18.57 -18.59
C GLY A 265 3.73 -20.04 -18.99
N PHE A 266 3.10 -20.37 -20.10
CA PHE A 266 3.16 -21.70 -20.72
C PHE A 266 3.70 -21.59 -22.14
N ASP A 267 4.32 -22.67 -22.64
CA ASP A 267 4.83 -22.72 -24.00
C ASP A 267 3.70 -22.56 -25.03
N GLU A 268 3.95 -21.80 -26.09
CA GLU A 268 2.92 -21.54 -27.10
C GLU A 268 2.47 -22.84 -27.80
N GLY A 269 1.16 -22.97 -27.99
CA GLY A 269 0.56 -24.12 -28.66
C GLY A 269 0.22 -25.31 -27.74
N THR A 270 0.57 -25.26 -26.45
CA THR A 270 0.11 -26.29 -25.50
C THR A 270 -1.35 -26.11 -25.11
N ALA A 271 -1.97 -27.15 -24.53
CA ALA A 271 -3.37 -27.12 -24.15
C ALA A 271 -3.63 -26.13 -23.00
N GLU A 272 -2.71 -26.04 -22.06
CA GLU A 272 -2.73 -25.10 -20.93
C GLU A 272 -2.49 -23.66 -21.38
N ALA A 273 -1.64 -23.40 -22.38
CA ALA A 273 -1.51 -22.07 -22.98
C ALA A 273 -2.82 -21.65 -23.68
N LYS A 274 -3.46 -22.59 -24.38
CA LYS A 274 -4.77 -22.36 -25.02
C LYS A 274 -5.88 -22.03 -24.03
N ALA A 275 -5.81 -22.58 -22.81
CA ALA A 275 -6.76 -22.27 -21.74
C ALA A 275 -6.75 -20.79 -21.34
N LEU A 276 -5.66 -20.06 -21.61
CA LEU A 276 -5.56 -18.63 -21.31
C LEU A 276 -6.26 -17.76 -22.35
N GLU A 277 -6.57 -18.27 -23.54
CA GLU A 277 -7.14 -17.47 -24.63
C GLU A 277 -8.63 -17.22 -24.42
N LEU A 278 -9.04 -15.96 -24.25
CA LEU A 278 -10.43 -15.62 -24.00
C LEU A 278 -11.34 -16.02 -25.17
N GLY A 279 -10.84 -15.92 -26.39
CA GLY A 279 -11.52 -16.34 -27.62
C GLY A 279 -11.81 -17.85 -27.69
N HIS A 280 -10.98 -18.68 -27.06
CA HIS A 280 -11.21 -20.11 -26.90
C HIS A 280 -12.19 -20.37 -25.75
N LEU A 281 -11.98 -19.75 -24.58
CA LEU A 281 -12.85 -19.93 -23.41
C LEU A 281 -14.31 -19.53 -23.64
N GLN A 282 -14.56 -18.47 -24.43
CA GLN A 282 -15.92 -18.04 -24.77
C GLN A 282 -16.71 -19.06 -25.61
N GLN A 283 -16.08 -20.13 -26.12
CA GLN A 283 -16.75 -21.18 -26.90
C GLN A 283 -17.28 -22.33 -26.05
N ILE A 284 -17.18 -22.27 -24.72
CA ILE A 284 -17.52 -23.39 -23.82
C ILE A 284 -18.97 -23.90 -23.97
N ASP A 285 -19.89 -23.05 -24.41
CA ASP A 285 -21.29 -23.40 -24.64
C ASP A 285 -21.54 -24.06 -26.01
N LYS A 286 -20.59 -23.95 -26.95
CA LYS A 286 -20.62 -24.55 -28.29
C LYS A 286 -19.71 -25.77 -28.42
N ASP A 287 -18.48 -25.68 -27.91
CA ASP A 287 -17.47 -26.74 -27.90
C ASP A 287 -16.98 -26.99 -26.46
N ARG A 288 -17.89 -27.54 -25.65
CA ARG A 288 -17.65 -27.86 -24.23
C ARG A 288 -16.39 -28.70 -24.06
N GLU A 289 -16.25 -29.76 -24.84
CA GLU A 289 -15.19 -30.75 -24.66
C GLU A 289 -13.81 -30.17 -24.94
N ALA A 290 -13.65 -29.34 -25.98
CA ALA A 290 -12.35 -28.72 -26.25
C ALA A 290 -11.94 -27.72 -25.17
N VAL A 291 -12.87 -26.90 -24.66
CA VAL A 291 -12.57 -25.92 -23.61
C VAL A 291 -12.28 -26.61 -22.28
N VAL A 292 -13.09 -27.60 -21.87
CA VAL A 292 -12.86 -28.35 -20.64
C VAL A 292 -11.51 -29.06 -20.67
N ARG A 293 -11.12 -29.68 -21.79
CA ARG A 293 -9.79 -30.32 -21.91
C ARG A 293 -8.63 -29.33 -21.71
N SER A 294 -8.73 -28.11 -22.22
CA SER A 294 -7.69 -27.09 -21.98
C SER A 294 -7.65 -26.62 -20.52
N LEU A 295 -8.81 -26.47 -19.88
CA LEU A 295 -8.89 -26.11 -18.46
C LEU A 295 -8.31 -27.23 -17.57
N ASP A 296 -8.60 -28.49 -17.90
CA ASP A 296 -8.00 -29.65 -17.25
C ASP A 296 -6.48 -29.62 -17.37
N ALA A 297 -5.94 -29.41 -18.58
CA ALA A 297 -4.49 -29.32 -18.80
C ALA A 297 -3.84 -28.20 -17.95
N PHE A 298 -4.48 -27.03 -17.89
CA PHE A 298 -4.04 -25.93 -17.04
C PHE A 298 -3.99 -26.30 -15.55
N VAL A 299 -5.04 -26.95 -15.04
CA VAL A 299 -5.10 -27.37 -13.63
C VAL A 299 -4.14 -28.52 -13.35
N GLU A 300 -3.93 -29.45 -14.27
CA GLU A 300 -2.96 -30.55 -14.10
C GLU A 300 -1.52 -30.03 -14.05
N ALA A 301 -1.18 -28.98 -14.80
CA ALA A 301 0.12 -28.33 -14.70
C ALA A 301 0.36 -27.77 -13.28
N PHE A 302 -0.64 -27.11 -12.70
CA PHE A 302 -0.57 -26.62 -11.32
C PHE A 302 -0.58 -27.76 -10.30
N ALA A 303 -1.40 -28.80 -10.50
CA ALA A 303 -1.47 -29.97 -9.63
C ALA A 303 -0.14 -30.71 -9.57
N GLY A 304 0.56 -30.87 -10.70
CA GLY A 304 1.90 -31.45 -10.74
C GLY A 304 2.91 -30.64 -9.92
N TRP A 305 2.85 -29.30 -9.97
CA TRP A 305 3.69 -28.45 -9.11
C TRP A 305 3.31 -28.58 -7.63
N ALA A 306 2.02 -28.57 -7.30
CA ALA A 306 1.53 -28.69 -5.93
C ALA A 306 1.95 -30.03 -5.29
N SER A 307 1.93 -31.13 -6.05
CA SER A 307 2.41 -32.44 -5.59
C SER A 307 3.91 -32.44 -5.32
N ARG A 308 4.72 -31.83 -6.20
CA ARG A 308 6.16 -31.68 -5.94
C ARG A 308 6.46 -30.82 -4.70
N GLN A 309 5.66 -29.78 -4.44
CA GLN A 309 5.80 -29.00 -3.20
C GLN A 309 5.46 -29.87 -1.97
N MET A 310 4.42 -30.71 -2.04
CA MET A 310 4.07 -31.62 -0.95
C MET A 310 5.17 -32.66 -0.69
N GLU A 311 5.70 -33.29 -1.74
CA GLU A 311 6.82 -34.23 -1.64
C GLU A 311 8.05 -33.58 -1.00
N ARG A 312 8.36 -32.34 -1.41
CA ARG A 312 9.44 -31.57 -0.78
C ARG A 312 9.15 -31.28 0.67
N ALA A 313 7.93 -30.85 1.01
CA ALA A 313 7.53 -30.50 2.38
C ALA A 313 7.71 -31.67 3.37
N GLU A 314 7.43 -32.89 2.93
CA GLU A 314 7.64 -34.12 3.72
C GLU A 314 9.12 -34.35 4.09
N ALA A 315 10.06 -33.80 3.32
CA ALA A 315 11.50 -33.95 3.54
C ALA A 315 12.14 -32.87 4.44
N PHE A 316 11.37 -31.94 5.02
CA PHE A 316 11.90 -30.79 5.80
C PHE A 316 12.29 -31.10 7.27
N GLY A 317 12.41 -32.37 7.66
CA GLY A 317 12.85 -32.75 9.01
C GLY A 317 11.97 -32.11 10.10
N ASP A 318 12.58 -31.32 10.99
CA ASP A 318 11.89 -30.66 12.11
C ASP A 318 10.86 -29.61 11.66
N ASP A 319 11.08 -28.95 10.52
CA ASP A 319 10.14 -27.96 9.98
C ASP A 319 9.03 -28.60 9.11
N ARG A 320 8.95 -29.93 9.03
CA ARG A 320 7.97 -30.68 8.22
C ARG A 320 6.53 -30.22 8.44
N THR A 321 6.11 -30.02 9.69
CA THR A 321 4.73 -29.63 10.01
C THR A 321 4.36 -28.27 9.37
N VAL A 322 5.29 -27.31 9.42
CA VAL A 322 5.12 -25.97 8.83
C VAL A 322 5.12 -26.07 7.30
N ALA A 323 6.07 -26.84 6.74
CA ALA A 323 6.19 -27.04 5.30
C ALA A 323 4.93 -27.70 4.70
N VAL A 324 4.38 -28.73 5.36
CA VAL A 324 3.16 -29.43 4.91
C VAL A 324 1.95 -28.50 4.93
N ARG A 325 1.83 -27.63 5.95
CA ARG A 325 0.75 -26.64 6.03
C ARG A 325 0.79 -25.68 4.84
N ILE A 326 1.97 -25.18 4.46
CA ILE A 326 2.14 -24.31 3.28
C ILE A 326 1.77 -25.08 2.00
N ALA A 327 2.32 -26.27 1.80
CA ALA A 327 2.08 -27.07 0.58
C ALA A 327 0.61 -27.50 0.43
N ARG A 328 -0.09 -27.77 1.54
CA ARG A 328 -1.50 -28.18 1.54
C ARG A 328 -2.43 -27.13 0.93
N ARG A 329 -2.17 -25.84 1.16
CA ARG A 329 -2.96 -24.74 0.55
C ARG A 329 -2.98 -24.81 -0.98
N SER A 330 -1.89 -25.28 -1.59
CA SER A 330 -1.83 -25.51 -3.04
C SER A 330 -2.68 -26.69 -3.49
N GLN A 331 -2.71 -27.78 -2.71
CA GLN A 331 -3.57 -28.94 -2.97
C GLN A 331 -5.06 -28.59 -2.84
N ASP A 332 -5.41 -27.83 -1.80
CA ASP A 332 -6.79 -27.36 -1.59
C ASP A 332 -7.24 -26.45 -2.75
N ALA A 333 -6.36 -25.55 -3.22
CA ALA A 333 -6.63 -24.72 -4.39
C ALA A 333 -6.85 -25.55 -5.67
N VAL A 334 -6.06 -26.61 -5.90
CA VAL A 334 -6.27 -27.55 -7.02
C VAL A 334 -7.64 -28.20 -6.93
N GLY A 335 -8.04 -28.67 -5.74
CA GLY A 335 -9.35 -29.26 -5.51
C GLY A 335 -10.49 -28.30 -5.89
N ARG A 336 -10.40 -27.05 -5.43
CA ARG A 336 -11.39 -26.00 -5.74
C ARG A 336 -11.45 -25.65 -7.24
N MET A 337 -10.30 -25.62 -7.93
CA MET A 337 -10.28 -25.42 -9.39
C MET A 337 -10.98 -26.55 -10.14
N ARG A 338 -10.73 -27.81 -9.72
CA ARG A 338 -11.40 -28.98 -10.31
C ARG A 338 -12.91 -28.94 -10.08
N GLU A 339 -13.36 -28.59 -8.88
CA GLU A 339 -14.79 -28.38 -8.58
C GLU A 339 -15.42 -27.34 -9.52
N GLY A 340 -14.72 -26.23 -9.80
CA GLY A 340 -15.15 -25.22 -10.77
C GLY A 340 -15.28 -25.76 -12.21
N ILE A 341 -14.30 -26.55 -12.67
CA ILE A 341 -14.33 -27.18 -14.00
C ILE A 341 -15.45 -28.21 -14.09
N ASP A 342 -15.66 -29.02 -13.06
CA ASP A 342 -16.71 -30.05 -13.02
C ASP A 342 -18.10 -29.44 -13.14
N LEU A 343 -18.33 -28.27 -12.55
CA LEU A 343 -19.58 -27.51 -12.75
C LEU A 343 -19.78 -27.09 -14.21
N LEU A 344 -18.73 -26.67 -14.91
CA LEU A 344 -18.79 -26.32 -16.32
C LEU A 344 -19.00 -27.56 -17.21
N ARG A 345 -18.39 -28.70 -16.83
CA ARG A 345 -18.52 -29.99 -17.50
C ARG A 345 -19.94 -30.58 -17.39
N ALA A 346 -20.59 -30.38 -16.25
CA ALA A 346 -21.88 -31.00 -15.93
C ALA A 346 -22.95 -30.79 -17.03
N PRO A 347 -23.55 -31.87 -17.59
CA PRO A 347 -24.46 -31.76 -18.74
C PRO A 347 -25.62 -30.76 -18.53
N GLY A 348 -26.25 -30.79 -17.35
CA GLY A 348 -27.41 -29.95 -16.99
C GLY A 348 -27.10 -28.50 -16.62
N ARG A 349 -25.88 -28.00 -16.85
CA ARG A 349 -25.45 -26.64 -16.50
C ARG A 349 -25.26 -25.73 -17.73
N GLN A 350 -26.18 -25.81 -18.70
CA GLN A 350 -26.07 -24.98 -19.92
C GLN A 350 -26.08 -23.48 -19.61
N ASP A 351 -26.96 -23.01 -18.72
CA ASP A 351 -27.02 -21.59 -18.36
C ASP A 351 -25.71 -21.08 -17.76
N LEU A 352 -25.03 -21.91 -16.95
CA LEU A 352 -23.73 -21.56 -16.39
C LEU A 352 -22.65 -21.48 -17.48
N ARG A 353 -22.63 -22.43 -18.43
CA ARG A 353 -21.72 -22.37 -19.58
C ARG A 353 -21.98 -21.14 -20.44
N THR A 354 -23.24 -20.80 -20.70
CA THR A 354 -23.63 -19.58 -21.42
C THR A 354 -23.18 -18.33 -20.67
N ALA A 355 -23.38 -18.27 -19.35
CA ALA A 355 -22.90 -17.16 -18.53
C ALA A 355 -21.38 -17.03 -18.54
N PHE A 356 -20.66 -18.16 -18.44
CA PHE A 356 -19.21 -18.21 -18.54
C PHE A 356 -18.74 -17.71 -19.91
N ALA A 357 -19.35 -18.22 -20.99
CA ALA A 357 -19.05 -17.83 -22.36
C ALA A 357 -19.24 -16.32 -22.60
N LEU A 358 -20.37 -15.76 -22.15
CA LEU A 358 -20.67 -14.33 -22.25
C LEU A 358 -19.74 -13.48 -21.38
N GLY A 359 -19.39 -13.96 -20.17
CA GLY A 359 -18.41 -13.30 -19.30
C GLY A 359 -17.02 -13.22 -19.95
N MET A 360 -16.56 -14.31 -20.57
CA MET A 360 -15.30 -14.32 -21.33
C MET A 360 -15.38 -13.41 -22.56
N ALA A 361 -16.50 -13.39 -23.28
CA ALA A 361 -16.70 -12.49 -24.41
C ALA A 361 -16.67 -11.02 -23.99
N ALA A 362 -17.29 -10.66 -22.86
CA ALA A 362 -17.29 -9.30 -22.32
C ALA A 362 -15.88 -8.84 -21.93
N MET A 363 -15.14 -9.69 -21.20
CA MET A 363 -13.73 -9.42 -20.86
C MET A 363 -12.86 -9.31 -22.11
N ARG A 364 -13.07 -10.17 -23.10
CA ARG A 364 -12.36 -10.13 -24.40
C ARG A 364 -12.59 -8.81 -25.12
N LEU A 365 -13.84 -8.36 -25.22
CA LEU A 365 -14.20 -7.08 -25.84
C LEU A 365 -13.55 -5.91 -25.10
N GLN A 366 -13.65 -5.88 -23.77
CA GLN A 366 -13.09 -4.83 -22.94
C GLN A 366 -11.55 -4.75 -23.06
N MET A 367 -10.84 -5.88 -23.02
CA MET A 367 -9.38 -5.93 -23.11
C MET A 367 -8.87 -5.54 -24.51
N ARG A 368 -9.59 -5.95 -25.57
CA ARG A 368 -9.27 -5.51 -26.94
C ARG A 368 -9.48 -4.01 -27.08
N GLN A 369 -10.60 -3.48 -26.59
CA GLN A 369 -10.88 -2.05 -26.63
C GLN A 369 -9.81 -1.26 -25.87
N ALA A 370 -9.38 -1.71 -24.70
CA ALA A 370 -8.30 -1.09 -23.95
C ALA A 370 -6.97 -1.03 -24.74
N SER A 371 -6.68 -2.05 -25.58
CA SER A 371 -5.49 -2.09 -26.43
C SER A 371 -5.63 -1.14 -27.64
N ILE A 372 -6.81 -1.08 -28.25
CA ILE A 372 -7.13 -0.09 -29.32
C ILE A 372 -6.93 1.33 -28.79
N ASN A 373 -7.43 1.60 -27.59
CA ASN A 373 -7.32 2.92 -26.95
C ASN A 373 -5.85 3.32 -26.65
N ARG A 374 -4.92 2.36 -26.59
CA ARG A 374 -3.47 2.61 -26.50
C ARG A 374 -2.78 2.73 -27.87
N GLY A 375 -3.52 2.63 -28.96
CA GLY A 375 -2.98 2.65 -30.32
C GLY A 375 -2.29 1.34 -30.73
N GLU A 376 -2.50 0.25 -29.99
CA GLU A 376 -1.90 -1.06 -30.25
C GLU A 376 -2.73 -1.85 -31.27
N GLN A 377 -2.08 -2.74 -32.04
CA GLN A 377 -2.80 -3.76 -32.80
C GLN A 377 -3.51 -4.67 -31.80
N ALA A 378 -4.85 -4.64 -31.76
CA ALA A 378 -5.66 -5.34 -30.76
C ALA A 378 -5.53 -6.87 -30.89
N PRO A 379 -4.58 -7.51 -30.17
CA PRO A 379 -4.31 -8.94 -30.34
C PRO A 379 -5.42 -9.73 -29.62
N GLU A 380 -5.45 -11.04 -29.82
CA GLU A 380 -6.34 -11.89 -29.03
C GLU A 380 -5.94 -11.81 -27.54
N PRO A 381 -6.84 -11.33 -26.65
CA PRO A 381 -6.51 -11.22 -25.23
C PRO A 381 -6.30 -12.59 -24.59
N ARG A 382 -5.33 -12.65 -23.68
CA ARG A 382 -5.04 -13.82 -22.85
C ARG A 382 -5.15 -13.45 -21.37
N TRP A 383 -5.66 -14.39 -20.57
CA TRP A 383 -5.54 -14.33 -19.12
C TRP A 383 -4.07 -14.51 -18.71
N ARG A 384 -3.64 -13.77 -17.68
CA ARG A 384 -2.46 -14.17 -16.92
C ARG A 384 -2.81 -15.46 -16.14
N PRO A 385 -1.90 -16.44 -15.99
CA PRO A 385 -2.23 -17.70 -15.34
C PRO A 385 -2.92 -17.58 -13.98
N PHE A 386 -2.46 -16.68 -13.10
CA PHE A 386 -3.10 -16.48 -11.80
C PHE A 386 -4.55 -15.95 -11.92
N GLN A 387 -4.88 -15.17 -12.96
CA GLN A 387 -6.23 -14.63 -13.14
C GLN A 387 -7.21 -15.75 -13.48
N LEU A 388 -6.83 -16.63 -14.41
CA LEU A 388 -7.63 -17.81 -14.74
C LEU A 388 -7.75 -18.76 -13.54
N GLY A 389 -6.64 -19.02 -12.84
CA GLY A 389 -6.67 -19.87 -11.66
C GLY A 389 -7.56 -19.31 -10.56
N PHE A 390 -7.54 -17.99 -10.33
CA PHE A 390 -8.46 -17.34 -9.38
C PHE A 390 -9.92 -17.50 -9.79
N LEU A 391 -10.25 -17.26 -11.07
CA LEU A 391 -11.61 -17.46 -11.60
C LEU A 391 -12.10 -18.88 -11.29
N LEU A 392 -11.28 -19.90 -11.53
CA LEU A 392 -11.63 -21.31 -11.30
C LEU A 392 -11.80 -21.64 -9.82
N VAL A 393 -10.90 -21.16 -8.94
CA VAL A 393 -10.98 -21.38 -7.48
C VAL A 393 -12.26 -20.80 -6.87
N SER A 394 -12.69 -19.63 -7.36
CA SER A 394 -13.86 -18.92 -6.81
C SER A 394 -15.19 -19.29 -7.47
N LEU A 395 -15.17 -19.88 -8.68
CA LEU A 395 -16.37 -20.11 -9.49
C LEU A 395 -17.46 -20.89 -8.74
N ALA A 396 -17.13 -22.05 -8.18
CA ALA A 396 -18.10 -22.95 -7.54
C ALA A 396 -18.85 -22.28 -6.38
N SER A 397 -18.10 -21.65 -5.47
CA SER A 397 -18.66 -20.91 -4.33
C SER A 397 -19.42 -19.63 -4.70
N THR A 398 -19.17 -19.08 -5.89
CA THR A 398 -19.87 -17.89 -6.39
C THR A 398 -21.23 -18.26 -6.97
N VAL A 399 -21.31 -19.36 -7.72
CA VAL A 399 -22.53 -19.72 -8.48
C VAL A 399 -23.47 -20.63 -7.71
N ASP A 400 -22.97 -21.41 -6.76
CA ASP A 400 -23.79 -22.26 -5.88
C ASP A 400 -23.98 -21.60 -4.51
N GLU A 401 -25.19 -21.11 -4.26
CA GLU A 401 -25.62 -20.47 -3.01
C GLU A 401 -25.52 -21.38 -1.78
N ARG A 402 -25.40 -22.70 -1.96
CA ARG A 402 -25.29 -23.71 -0.90
C ARG A 402 -23.89 -24.34 -0.80
N HIS A 403 -22.92 -23.81 -1.54
CA HIS A 403 -21.56 -24.33 -1.51
C HIS A 403 -20.95 -24.24 -0.11
N LYS A 404 -20.18 -25.25 0.32
CA LYS A 404 -19.46 -25.24 1.61
C LYS A 404 -18.58 -23.99 1.78
N ASP A 405 -17.90 -23.58 0.69
CA ASP A 405 -16.99 -22.43 0.67
C ASP A 405 -17.71 -21.11 0.33
N ARG A 406 -19.05 -21.06 0.40
CA ARG A 406 -19.82 -19.83 0.15
C ARG A 406 -19.48 -18.74 1.17
N ASP A 407 -19.26 -19.15 2.43
CA ASP A 407 -18.91 -18.25 3.53
C ASP A 407 -17.40 -17.94 3.58
N LEU A 408 -16.58 -18.59 2.74
CA LEU A 408 -15.14 -18.35 2.64
C LEU A 408 -14.85 -17.04 1.90
N VAL A 409 -13.92 -16.24 2.41
CA VAL A 409 -13.41 -15.05 1.71
C VAL A 409 -12.26 -15.45 0.80
N ASP A 410 -12.43 -15.27 -0.51
CA ASP A 410 -11.34 -15.50 -1.46
C ASP A 410 -10.48 -14.24 -1.59
N LEU A 411 -9.24 -14.30 -1.10
CA LEU A 411 -8.32 -13.17 -1.05
C LEU A 411 -7.25 -13.27 -2.15
N VAL A 412 -7.34 -12.41 -3.15
CA VAL A 412 -6.30 -12.26 -4.18
C VAL A 412 -5.12 -11.48 -3.62
N TRP A 413 -4.02 -12.17 -3.37
CA TRP A 413 -2.75 -11.61 -2.92
C TRP A 413 -1.71 -11.65 -4.04
N PHE A 414 -1.52 -10.51 -4.71
CA PHE A 414 -0.58 -10.40 -5.82
C PHE A 414 0.02 -9.00 -5.88
N PRO A 415 1.26 -8.80 -6.39
CA PRO A 415 1.89 -7.49 -6.47
C PRO A 415 1.03 -6.40 -7.14
N THR A 416 1.32 -5.14 -6.84
CA THR A 416 0.69 -3.97 -7.49
C THR A 416 0.98 -3.97 -8.99
N GLY A 417 0.01 -3.56 -9.82
CA GLY A 417 0.12 -3.64 -11.29
C GLY A 417 0.03 -5.06 -11.88
N GLY A 418 -0.14 -6.08 -11.05
CA GLY A 418 -0.19 -7.47 -11.48
C GLY A 418 -1.47 -7.93 -12.19
N GLY A 419 -2.51 -7.09 -12.29
CA GLY A 419 -3.77 -7.42 -12.97
C GLY A 419 -4.82 -8.11 -12.08
N LYS A 420 -4.83 -7.82 -10.76
CA LYS A 420 -5.81 -8.38 -9.81
C LYS A 420 -7.26 -8.06 -10.20
N THR A 421 -7.49 -6.86 -10.72
CA THR A 421 -8.81 -6.36 -11.08
C THR A 421 -9.48 -7.18 -12.18
N GLU A 422 -8.76 -7.56 -13.23
CA GLU A 422 -9.33 -8.38 -14.30
C GLU A 422 -9.87 -9.72 -13.78
N ALA A 423 -9.22 -10.30 -12.75
CA ALA A 423 -9.62 -11.58 -12.19
C ALA A 423 -11.00 -11.51 -11.52
N TYR A 424 -11.23 -10.52 -10.63
CA TYR A 424 -12.52 -10.37 -9.98
C TYR A 424 -13.60 -9.76 -10.90
N LEU A 425 -13.21 -8.96 -11.91
CA LEU A 425 -14.14 -8.43 -12.91
C LEU A 425 -14.66 -9.54 -13.85
N GLY A 426 -13.81 -10.50 -14.21
CA GLY A 426 -14.25 -11.69 -14.95
C GLY A 426 -15.32 -12.47 -14.18
N LEU A 427 -15.12 -12.65 -12.87
CA LEU A 427 -16.10 -13.32 -12.00
C LEU A 427 -17.41 -12.52 -11.89
N ALA A 428 -17.31 -11.19 -11.77
CA ALA A 428 -18.46 -10.29 -11.75
C ALA A 428 -19.29 -10.35 -13.05
N ALA A 429 -18.62 -10.42 -14.21
CA ALA A 429 -19.28 -10.56 -15.50
C ALA A 429 -20.08 -11.87 -15.58
N ILE A 430 -19.45 -13.00 -15.20
CA ILE A 430 -20.10 -14.31 -15.16
C ILE A 430 -21.35 -14.26 -14.27
N GLU A 431 -21.23 -13.71 -13.07
CA GLU A 431 -22.35 -13.61 -12.13
C GLU A 431 -23.47 -12.69 -12.65
N GLY A 432 -23.13 -11.58 -13.28
CA GLY A 432 -24.09 -10.66 -13.88
C GLY A 432 -24.96 -11.31 -14.97
N PHE A 433 -24.35 -12.10 -15.86
CA PHE A 433 -25.07 -12.87 -16.88
C PHE A 433 -25.84 -14.04 -16.25
N ARG A 434 -25.21 -14.81 -15.34
CA ARG A 434 -25.82 -15.97 -14.68
C ARG A 434 -27.11 -15.58 -13.97
N ARG A 435 -27.14 -14.46 -13.25
CA ARG A 435 -28.35 -13.99 -12.56
C ARG A 435 -29.51 -13.74 -13.52
N ARG A 436 -29.26 -13.12 -14.67
CA ARG A 436 -30.29 -12.84 -15.69
C ARG A 436 -30.80 -14.12 -16.35
N LEU A 437 -29.91 -15.08 -16.60
CA LEU A 437 -30.29 -16.39 -17.12
C LEU A 437 -31.12 -17.19 -16.09
N ALA A 438 -30.69 -17.22 -14.84
CA ALA A 438 -31.31 -18.03 -13.79
C ALA A 438 -32.60 -17.42 -13.21
N HIS A 439 -32.75 -16.09 -13.25
CA HIS A 439 -33.82 -15.39 -12.53
C HIS A 439 -34.56 -14.35 -13.38
N GLY A 440 -34.25 -14.22 -14.68
CA GLY A 440 -34.88 -13.26 -15.57
C GLY A 440 -34.75 -11.82 -15.07
N THR A 441 -35.86 -11.08 -15.04
CA THR A 441 -35.91 -9.69 -14.56
C THR A 441 -35.55 -9.55 -13.08
N ALA A 442 -35.88 -10.54 -12.24
CA ALA A 442 -35.50 -10.54 -10.82
C ALA A 442 -33.99 -10.71 -10.61
N GLY A 443 -33.28 -11.20 -11.64
CA GLY A 443 -31.82 -11.28 -11.69
C GLY A 443 -31.13 -9.94 -11.97
N GLY A 444 -31.89 -8.90 -12.35
CA GLY A 444 -31.42 -7.53 -12.50
C GLY A 444 -31.08 -6.84 -11.16
N GLY A 445 -30.99 -5.51 -11.20
CA GLY A 445 -30.53 -4.69 -10.07
C GLY A 445 -29.08 -4.98 -9.71
N THR A 446 -28.69 -4.62 -8.49
CA THR A 446 -27.33 -4.83 -7.98
C THR A 446 -26.98 -6.30 -7.84
N ALA A 447 -26.04 -6.74 -8.68
CA ALA A 447 -25.43 -8.06 -8.60
C ALA A 447 -24.17 -8.06 -7.75
N VAL A 448 -23.34 -7.03 -7.93
CA VAL A 448 -22.01 -6.93 -7.34
C VAL A 448 -21.84 -5.58 -6.67
N ILE A 449 -21.38 -5.59 -5.41
CA ILE A 449 -20.95 -4.39 -4.70
C ILE A 449 -19.43 -4.39 -4.62
N THR A 450 -18.78 -3.39 -5.20
CA THR A 450 -17.33 -3.18 -5.07
C THR A 450 -17.07 -2.05 -4.08
N ARG A 451 -16.30 -2.33 -3.03
CA ARG A 451 -16.06 -1.42 -1.92
C ARG A 451 -14.64 -0.87 -1.90
N TYR A 452 -14.53 0.42 -1.64
CA TYR A 452 -13.28 1.15 -1.52
C TYR A 452 -13.21 1.93 -0.21
N THR A 453 -12.00 2.12 0.30
CA THR A 453 -11.76 2.90 1.51
C THR A 453 -11.67 4.41 1.23
N LEU A 454 -11.18 4.81 0.05
CA LEU A 454 -10.92 6.22 -0.29
C LEU A 454 -11.84 6.74 -1.38
N ARG A 455 -12.20 8.03 -1.25
CA ARG A 455 -13.26 8.71 -2.02
C ARG A 455 -12.98 8.85 -3.52
N LEU A 456 -11.71 8.96 -3.92
CA LEU A 456 -11.31 9.44 -5.27
C LEU A 456 -10.43 8.50 -6.08
N LEU A 457 -9.89 7.45 -5.45
CA LEU A 457 -9.14 6.38 -6.13
C LEU A 457 -10.01 5.43 -6.94
N THR A 458 -11.30 5.73 -6.96
CA THR A 458 -12.33 5.03 -7.68
C THR A 458 -12.33 5.35 -9.16
N SER A 459 -11.82 6.49 -9.66
CA SER A 459 -12.04 6.86 -11.08
C SER A 459 -11.42 5.88 -12.08
N GLN A 460 -10.17 5.46 -11.90
CA GLN A 460 -9.52 4.47 -12.77
C GLN A 460 -10.15 3.07 -12.66
N GLN A 461 -10.49 2.64 -11.44
CA GLN A 461 -11.13 1.33 -11.25
C GLN A 461 -12.59 1.33 -11.73
N PHE A 462 -13.29 2.45 -11.53
CA PHE A 462 -14.61 2.74 -12.08
C PHE A 462 -14.56 2.68 -13.60
N GLN A 463 -13.58 3.32 -14.23
CA GLN A 463 -13.42 3.31 -15.68
C GLN A 463 -13.24 1.89 -16.23
N ARG A 464 -12.47 1.03 -15.55
CA ARG A 464 -12.28 -0.38 -15.95
C ARG A 464 -13.56 -1.20 -15.79
N ALA A 465 -14.25 -1.06 -14.66
CA ALA A 465 -15.53 -1.72 -14.43
C ALA A 465 -16.63 -1.20 -15.38
N ALA A 466 -16.65 0.10 -15.68
CA ALA A 466 -17.56 0.73 -16.62
C ALA A 466 -17.31 0.25 -18.05
N ALA A 467 -16.04 0.07 -18.45
CA ALA A 467 -15.69 -0.51 -19.74
C ALA A 467 -16.20 -1.96 -19.87
N LEU A 468 -16.15 -2.75 -18.79
CA LEU A 468 -16.75 -4.08 -18.76
C LEU A 468 -18.28 -3.99 -18.94
N VAL A 469 -18.96 -3.11 -18.21
CA VAL A 469 -20.42 -2.94 -18.34
C VAL A 469 -20.80 -2.47 -19.75
N CYS A 470 -20.02 -1.59 -20.37
CA CYS A 470 -20.18 -1.23 -21.78
C CYS A 470 -20.10 -2.47 -22.68
N ALA A 471 -19.09 -3.32 -22.49
CA ALA A 471 -18.98 -4.58 -23.24
C ALA A 471 -20.20 -5.49 -23.04
N MET A 472 -20.71 -5.59 -21.81
CA MET A 472 -21.91 -6.38 -21.50
C MET A 472 -23.17 -5.83 -22.18
N GLU A 473 -23.34 -4.51 -22.23
CA GLU A 473 -24.46 -3.88 -22.95
C GLU A 473 -24.36 -4.05 -24.47
N MET A 474 -23.16 -3.97 -25.03
CA MET A 474 -22.95 -4.27 -26.45
C MET A 474 -23.33 -5.72 -26.78
N LEU A 475 -22.94 -6.67 -25.92
CA LEU A 475 -23.36 -8.06 -26.05
C LEU A 475 -24.88 -8.21 -25.91
N ARG A 476 -25.52 -7.50 -24.98
CA ARG A 476 -26.99 -7.51 -24.84
C ARG A 476 -27.71 -7.05 -26.11
N ALA A 477 -27.09 -6.14 -26.88
CA ALA A 477 -27.63 -5.63 -28.14
C ALA A 477 -27.31 -6.53 -29.35
N THR A 478 -26.22 -7.30 -29.32
CA THR A 478 -25.67 -7.96 -30.53
C THR A 478 -25.56 -9.48 -30.44
N ASP A 479 -25.58 -10.07 -29.24
CA ASP A 479 -25.47 -11.52 -29.02
C ASP A 479 -26.85 -12.11 -28.67
N ASP A 480 -27.32 -13.06 -29.47
CA ASP A 480 -28.63 -13.71 -29.30
C ASP A 480 -28.81 -14.34 -27.90
N ARG A 481 -27.72 -14.76 -27.24
CA ARG A 481 -27.77 -15.37 -25.90
C ARG A 481 -28.06 -14.33 -24.81
N ALA A 482 -27.75 -13.06 -25.06
CA ALA A 482 -27.94 -11.95 -24.12
C ALA A 482 -29.13 -11.03 -24.49
N MET A 483 -29.64 -11.16 -25.72
CA MET A 483 -30.79 -10.38 -26.18
C MET A 483 -32.02 -10.61 -25.29
N GLY A 484 -32.70 -9.51 -24.92
CA GLY A 484 -33.88 -9.55 -24.05
C GLY A 484 -33.58 -9.62 -22.55
N MET A 485 -32.32 -9.69 -22.13
CA MET A 485 -31.95 -9.52 -20.73
C MET A 485 -32.25 -8.10 -20.23
N ALA A 486 -32.42 -7.95 -18.92
CA ALA A 486 -32.48 -6.64 -18.26
C ALA A 486 -31.15 -5.88 -18.49
N PRO A 487 -31.17 -4.54 -18.65
CA PRO A 487 -29.97 -3.74 -18.88
C PRO A 487 -28.88 -3.93 -17.83
N PHE A 488 -27.63 -3.87 -18.25
CA PHE A 488 -26.44 -3.81 -17.44
C PHE A 488 -26.04 -2.34 -17.26
N SER A 489 -25.71 -1.96 -16.03
CA SER A 489 -25.29 -0.61 -15.70
C SER A 489 -24.31 -0.60 -14.52
N ILE A 490 -23.53 0.46 -14.39
CA ILE A 490 -22.61 0.69 -13.26
C ILE A 490 -22.98 1.98 -12.52
N GLY A 491 -22.93 1.96 -11.19
CA GLY A 491 -23.16 3.14 -10.37
C GLY A 491 -21.95 3.54 -9.56
N LEU A 492 -21.73 4.85 -9.40
CA LEU A 492 -20.73 5.41 -8.49
C LEU A 492 -21.43 6.01 -7.28
N TRP A 493 -21.38 5.31 -6.14
CA TRP A 493 -22.00 5.73 -4.88
C TRP A 493 -20.94 6.12 -3.84
N VAL A 494 -20.49 7.36 -3.95
CA VAL A 494 -19.37 7.94 -3.19
C VAL A 494 -19.81 9.25 -2.51
N GLY A 495 -18.99 9.81 -1.61
CA GLY A 495 -19.37 10.97 -0.79
C GLY A 495 -19.96 12.15 -1.60
N ASN A 496 -20.98 12.84 -1.06
CA ASN A 496 -21.70 13.91 -1.79
C ASN A 496 -20.89 15.20 -2.00
N GLU A 497 -19.68 15.27 -1.47
CA GLU A 497 -18.70 16.32 -1.81
C GLU A 497 -18.14 16.14 -3.23
N VAL A 498 -18.20 14.91 -3.78
CA VAL A 498 -17.53 14.56 -5.05
C VAL A 498 -18.48 14.17 -6.16
N THR A 499 -19.71 13.76 -5.82
CA THR A 499 -20.80 13.46 -6.76
C THR A 499 -22.13 14.01 -6.25
N PRO A 500 -23.07 14.44 -7.12
CA PRO A 500 -24.35 14.98 -6.67
C PRO A 500 -25.21 13.95 -5.93
N GLY A 501 -25.82 14.37 -4.82
CA GLY A 501 -26.73 13.56 -4.02
C GLY A 501 -28.18 13.59 -4.51
N THR A 502 -28.59 14.67 -5.17
CA THR A 502 -29.98 14.86 -5.64
C THR A 502 -30.01 15.31 -7.09
N ARG A 503 -31.15 15.14 -7.77
CA ARG A 503 -31.37 15.68 -9.13
C ARG A 503 -31.22 17.20 -9.20
N ALA A 504 -31.60 17.90 -8.14
CA ALA A 504 -31.44 19.34 -8.04
C ALA A 504 -29.95 19.74 -8.01
N GLU A 505 -29.16 19.06 -7.18
CA GLU A 505 -27.70 19.25 -7.13
C GLU A 505 -27.04 18.90 -8.48
N ALA A 506 -27.46 17.80 -9.13
CA ALA A 506 -26.93 17.39 -10.43
C ALA A 506 -27.18 18.45 -11.53
N ARG A 507 -28.37 19.06 -11.53
CA ARG A 507 -28.71 20.14 -12.47
C ARG A 507 -27.84 21.38 -12.24
N GLU A 508 -27.58 21.75 -11.00
CA GLU A 508 -26.71 22.88 -10.68
C GLU A 508 -25.24 22.58 -11.00
N ALA A 509 -24.77 21.36 -10.75
CA ALA A 509 -23.44 20.90 -11.17
C ALA A 509 -23.26 21.00 -12.69
N LEU A 510 -24.24 20.56 -13.49
CA LEU A 510 -24.20 20.68 -14.95
C LEU A 510 -24.12 22.15 -15.41
N LYS A 511 -24.90 23.04 -14.79
CA LYS A 511 -24.84 24.48 -15.09
C LYS A 511 -23.49 25.10 -14.74
N ARG A 512 -22.88 24.70 -13.61
CA ARG A 512 -21.54 25.15 -13.22
C ARG A 512 -20.49 24.68 -14.22
N LEU A 513 -20.53 23.40 -14.60
CA LEU A 513 -19.64 22.79 -15.59
C LEU A 513 -19.67 23.55 -16.93
N GLN A 514 -20.85 23.87 -17.46
CA GLN A 514 -21.01 24.57 -18.74
C GLN A 514 -20.61 26.06 -18.69
N LYS A 515 -20.59 26.67 -17.50
CA LYS A 515 -20.20 28.08 -17.30
C LYS A 515 -18.71 28.24 -16.98
N ALA A 516 -18.04 27.19 -16.52
CA ALA A 516 -16.64 27.23 -16.12
C ALA A 516 -15.72 27.54 -17.31
N ALA A 517 -14.71 28.39 -17.10
CA ALA A 517 -13.71 28.70 -18.12
C ALA A 517 -12.88 27.45 -18.50
N ARG A 518 -12.64 26.58 -17.52
CA ARG A 518 -12.00 25.27 -17.64
C ARG A 518 -12.96 24.19 -17.14
N PRO A 519 -13.87 23.67 -17.99
CA PRO A 519 -14.86 22.67 -17.58
C PRO A 519 -14.22 21.42 -16.98
N GLU A 520 -13.04 21.06 -17.45
CA GLU A 520 -12.31 19.89 -16.99
C GLU A 520 -11.94 19.95 -15.49
N GLU A 521 -11.76 21.15 -14.93
CA GLU A 521 -11.46 21.38 -13.50
C GLU A 521 -12.75 21.50 -12.66
N ALA A 522 -13.91 21.74 -13.29
CA ALA A 522 -15.22 21.96 -12.64
C ALA A 522 -16.15 20.73 -12.71
N ASN A 523 -15.61 19.56 -13.08
CA ASN A 523 -16.40 18.35 -13.31
C ASN A 523 -16.69 17.57 -12.01
N GLU A 524 -17.89 17.74 -11.48
CA GLU A 524 -18.39 17.03 -10.29
C GLU A 524 -19.01 15.66 -10.60
N PHE A 525 -19.03 15.21 -11.85
CA PHE A 525 -19.60 13.90 -12.20
C PHE A 525 -18.58 12.75 -12.13
N GLN A 526 -17.30 13.05 -11.88
CA GLN A 526 -16.20 12.07 -11.75
C GLN A 526 -15.94 11.20 -13.01
N VAL A 527 -16.52 11.55 -14.15
CA VAL A 527 -16.30 10.88 -15.44
C VAL A 527 -15.58 11.83 -16.39
N GLU A 528 -14.27 11.64 -16.56
CA GLU A 528 -13.41 12.49 -17.38
C GLU A 528 -13.38 12.09 -18.86
N SER A 529 -13.53 10.79 -19.13
CA SER A 529 -13.45 10.21 -20.47
C SER A 529 -14.49 9.11 -20.63
N CYS A 530 -14.94 8.88 -21.86
CA CYS A 530 -15.84 7.80 -22.19
C CYS A 530 -15.19 6.46 -21.79
N PRO A 531 -15.85 5.61 -20.98
CA PRO A 531 -15.26 4.35 -20.52
C PRO A 531 -15.01 3.36 -21.66
N TRP A 532 -15.66 3.54 -22.81
CA TRP A 532 -15.46 2.69 -23.98
C TRP A 532 -14.29 3.14 -24.87
N CYS A 533 -14.38 4.34 -25.46
CA CYS A 533 -13.42 4.83 -26.47
C CYS A 533 -12.38 5.83 -25.94
N LEU A 534 -12.41 6.18 -24.65
CA LEU A 534 -11.56 7.20 -24.01
C LEU A 534 -11.68 8.64 -24.54
N THR A 535 -12.65 8.93 -25.42
CA THR A 535 -12.95 10.31 -25.82
C THR A 535 -13.22 11.17 -24.57
N PRO A 536 -12.54 12.32 -24.41
CA PRO A 536 -12.79 13.23 -23.30
C PRO A 536 -14.27 13.62 -23.23
N MET A 537 -14.86 13.56 -22.03
CA MET A 537 -16.29 13.85 -21.83
C MET A 537 -16.57 15.36 -21.74
N VAL A 538 -15.56 16.17 -21.49
CA VAL A 538 -15.67 17.61 -21.32
C VAL A 538 -14.55 18.31 -22.07
N PRO A 539 -14.78 19.51 -22.63
CA PRO A 539 -13.75 20.24 -23.35
C PRO A 539 -12.78 20.91 -22.37
N LYS A 540 -11.51 21.08 -22.78
CA LYS A 540 -10.48 21.76 -21.96
C LYS A 540 -10.81 23.22 -21.67
N LEU A 541 -11.32 23.92 -22.69
CA LEU A 541 -11.79 25.30 -22.60
C LEU A 541 -13.30 25.32 -22.79
N ARG A 542 -13.96 26.31 -22.18
CA ARG A 542 -15.40 26.52 -22.33
C ARG A 542 -15.80 26.49 -23.81
N SER A 543 -16.78 25.63 -24.11
CA SER A 543 -17.52 25.64 -25.37
C SER A 543 -18.93 26.14 -25.14
N ASP A 544 -19.48 26.90 -26.08
CA ASP A 544 -20.89 27.30 -26.08
C ASP A 544 -21.80 26.25 -26.75
N LYS A 545 -21.23 25.16 -27.28
CA LYS A 545 -21.99 24.07 -27.92
C LYS A 545 -22.30 22.97 -26.89
N PRO A 546 -23.58 22.72 -26.55
CA PRO A 546 -23.94 21.69 -25.57
C PRO A 546 -23.45 20.28 -25.92
N ARG A 547 -23.37 19.94 -27.22
CA ARG A 547 -22.90 18.63 -27.71
C ARG A 547 -21.43 18.32 -27.39
N ASP A 548 -20.65 19.34 -27.04
CA ASP A 548 -19.24 19.18 -26.68
C ASP A 548 -19.09 18.71 -25.21
N TYR A 549 -20.20 18.62 -24.45
CA TYR A 549 -20.25 18.11 -23.08
C TYR A 549 -21.00 16.78 -23.06
N GLY A 550 -20.40 15.74 -22.51
CA GLY A 550 -20.96 14.40 -22.39
C GLY A 550 -21.98 14.25 -21.25
N MET A 551 -22.58 15.35 -20.81
CA MET A 551 -23.62 15.39 -19.78
C MET A 551 -24.77 16.25 -20.29
N ARG A 552 -25.99 15.69 -20.29
CA ARG A 552 -27.18 16.40 -20.77
C ARG A 552 -28.38 16.14 -19.88
N LEU A 553 -29.28 17.11 -19.81
CA LEU A 553 -30.54 16.98 -19.08
C LEU A 553 -31.56 16.24 -19.95
N VAL A 554 -32.07 15.11 -19.44
CA VAL A 554 -33.17 14.34 -20.05
C VAL A 554 -34.29 14.26 -19.01
N GLY A 555 -35.36 15.02 -19.22
CA GLY A 555 -36.41 15.18 -18.21
C GLY A 555 -35.86 15.83 -16.92
N ALA A 556 -35.91 15.09 -15.80
CA ALA A 556 -35.37 15.54 -14.52
C ALA A 556 -33.92 15.08 -14.27
N ASP A 557 -33.41 14.15 -15.08
CA ASP A 557 -32.15 13.43 -14.86
C ASP A 557 -31.02 14.01 -15.69
N VAL A 558 -29.79 13.93 -15.16
CA VAL A 558 -28.57 14.20 -15.91
C VAL A 558 -28.03 12.87 -16.42
N VAL A 559 -28.10 12.68 -17.73
CA VAL A 559 -27.64 11.47 -18.43
C VAL A 559 -26.26 11.72 -19.02
N LEU A 560 -25.38 10.72 -18.91
CA LEU A 560 -24.03 10.76 -19.45
C LEU A 560 -23.99 10.07 -20.82
N HIS A 561 -23.27 10.63 -21.79
CA HIS A 561 -23.14 10.08 -23.14
C HIS A 561 -21.78 10.41 -23.76
N CYS A 562 -21.34 9.63 -24.76
CA CYS A 562 -20.13 9.94 -25.49
C CYS A 562 -20.36 11.15 -26.42
N VAL A 563 -19.39 12.08 -26.47
CA VAL A 563 -19.43 13.23 -27.38
C VAL A 563 -18.98 12.89 -28.80
N ASP A 564 -18.36 11.73 -29.00
CA ASP A 564 -18.00 11.20 -30.31
C ASP A 564 -19.20 10.46 -30.91
N GLU A 565 -19.78 11.02 -31.97
CA GLU A 565 -20.93 10.46 -32.69
C GLU A 565 -20.64 9.09 -33.33
N SER A 566 -19.36 8.72 -33.51
CA SER A 566 -18.98 7.39 -34.02
C SER A 566 -18.94 6.31 -32.94
N CYS A 567 -18.98 6.70 -31.67
CA CYS A 567 -18.99 5.77 -30.55
C CYS A 567 -20.37 5.11 -30.41
N GLY A 568 -20.39 3.80 -30.13
CA GLY A 568 -21.64 3.05 -29.85
C GLY A 568 -22.42 3.51 -28.62
N PHE A 569 -21.87 4.46 -27.85
CA PHE A 569 -22.50 5.08 -26.67
C PHE A 569 -22.72 6.58 -26.83
N ALA A 570 -22.89 7.06 -28.07
CA ALA A 570 -23.19 8.46 -28.36
C ALA A 570 -24.56 8.91 -27.80
N ASP A 571 -25.53 8.00 -27.71
CA ASP A 571 -26.86 8.28 -27.16
C ASP A 571 -26.87 8.35 -25.63
N GLU A 572 -26.34 7.31 -24.98
CA GLU A 572 -26.31 7.13 -23.53
C GLU A 572 -25.24 6.12 -23.10
N LEU A 573 -24.55 6.41 -22.01
CA LEU A 573 -23.63 5.48 -21.34
C LEU A 573 -24.37 4.71 -20.24
N PRO A 574 -24.08 3.41 -20.05
CA PRO A 574 -24.74 2.59 -19.03
C PRO A 574 -24.17 2.86 -17.62
N LEU A 575 -24.15 4.12 -17.19
CA LEU A 575 -23.60 4.53 -15.90
C LEU A 575 -24.38 5.68 -15.25
N ALA A 576 -24.43 5.67 -13.92
CA ALA A 576 -25.07 6.70 -13.12
C ALA A 576 -24.21 7.09 -11.90
N VAL A 577 -24.24 8.38 -11.53
CA VAL A 577 -23.44 8.93 -10.42
C VAL A 577 -24.26 9.74 -9.42
N VAL A 578 -25.58 9.85 -9.64
CA VAL A 578 -26.50 10.62 -8.79
C VAL A 578 -27.21 9.66 -7.83
N ASP A 579 -27.07 9.87 -6.53
CA ASP A 579 -27.63 9.01 -5.46
C ASP A 579 -29.12 8.68 -5.69
N GLU A 580 -29.98 9.68 -5.93
CA GLU A 580 -31.42 9.47 -6.16
C GLU A 580 -31.71 8.53 -7.34
N VAL A 581 -30.98 8.70 -8.44
CA VAL A 581 -31.10 7.83 -9.63
C VAL A 581 -30.66 6.41 -9.28
N LEU A 582 -29.55 6.26 -8.55
CA LEU A 582 -29.04 4.96 -8.11
C LEU A 582 -30.01 4.22 -7.17
N TYR A 583 -30.75 4.93 -6.32
CA TYR A 583 -31.74 4.33 -5.44
C TYR A 583 -32.98 3.86 -6.22
N GLU A 584 -33.41 4.63 -7.22
CA GLU A 584 -34.56 4.29 -8.06
C GLU A 584 -34.25 3.13 -9.01
N GLU A 585 -33.09 3.18 -9.66
CA GLU A 585 -32.58 2.22 -10.64
C GLU A 585 -31.24 1.62 -10.18
N PRO A 586 -31.26 0.63 -9.26
CA PRO A 586 -30.04 0.00 -8.77
C PRO A 586 -29.18 -0.57 -9.90
N PRO A 587 -27.89 -0.17 -9.98
CA PRO A 587 -27.01 -0.59 -11.07
C PRO A 587 -26.62 -2.06 -10.95
N THR A 588 -26.15 -2.70 -12.03
CA THR A 588 -25.66 -4.08 -11.94
C THR A 588 -24.39 -4.20 -11.09
N ILE A 589 -23.44 -3.28 -11.29
CA ILE A 589 -22.24 -3.15 -10.48
C ILE A 589 -22.32 -1.83 -9.71
N LEU A 590 -22.30 -1.89 -8.39
CA LEU A 590 -22.25 -0.72 -7.54
C LEU A 590 -20.83 -0.50 -7.04
N LEU A 591 -20.20 0.60 -7.44
CA LEU A 591 -18.94 1.03 -6.90
C LEU A 591 -19.19 1.99 -5.73
N ALA A 592 -18.82 1.61 -4.50
CA ALA A 592 -19.17 2.36 -3.31
C ALA A 592 -17.98 2.57 -2.36
N THR A 593 -17.94 3.73 -1.70
CA THR A 593 -17.06 3.89 -0.54
C THR A 593 -17.65 3.22 0.70
N VAL A 594 -16.82 2.64 1.58
CA VAL A 594 -17.28 2.08 2.86
C VAL A 594 -18.02 3.10 3.72
N ASP A 595 -17.66 4.37 3.61
CA ASP A 595 -18.31 5.50 4.29
C ASP A 595 -19.80 5.64 3.96
N LYS A 596 -20.18 5.42 2.70
CA LYS A 596 -21.57 5.58 2.25
C LYS A 596 -22.52 4.57 2.87
N PHE A 597 -22.04 3.40 3.28
CA PHE A 597 -22.89 2.43 3.96
C PHE A 597 -23.36 2.92 5.34
N ALA A 598 -22.67 3.88 5.97
CA ALA A 598 -23.16 4.54 7.17
C ALA A 598 -24.47 5.31 6.92
N ARG A 599 -24.79 5.64 5.65
CA ARG A 599 -26.05 6.30 5.29
C ARG A 599 -27.28 5.42 5.47
N LEU A 600 -27.12 4.10 5.55
CA LEU A 600 -28.24 3.16 5.74
C LEU A 600 -29.04 3.42 7.02
N GLN A 601 -28.42 3.98 8.06
CA GLN A 601 -29.12 4.36 9.30
C GLN A 601 -30.03 5.59 9.13
N PHE A 602 -29.77 6.41 8.10
CA PHE A 602 -30.47 7.68 7.87
C PHE A 602 -31.38 7.69 6.64
N ARG A 603 -31.05 6.88 5.62
CA ARG A 603 -31.73 6.84 4.31
C ARG A 603 -32.27 5.43 4.08
N SER A 604 -33.59 5.28 4.16
CA SER A 604 -34.27 4.01 3.84
C SER A 604 -34.11 3.61 2.37
N GLU A 605 -34.08 4.59 1.48
CA GLU A 605 -34.00 4.43 0.02
C GLU A 605 -32.68 3.77 -0.40
N ALA A 606 -31.61 3.99 0.36
CA ALA A 606 -30.32 3.34 0.13
C ALA A 606 -30.37 1.80 0.26
N GLY A 607 -31.38 1.25 0.97
CA GLY A 607 -31.62 -0.19 1.03
C GLY A 607 -31.96 -0.82 -0.33
N ARG A 608 -32.47 -0.03 -1.29
CA ARG A 608 -32.80 -0.50 -2.65
C ARG A 608 -31.56 -0.98 -3.41
N LEU A 609 -30.39 -0.40 -3.12
CA LEU A 609 -29.11 -0.86 -3.64
C LEU A 609 -28.73 -2.27 -3.17
N LEU A 610 -29.28 -2.70 -2.03
CA LEU A 610 -29.13 -4.05 -1.49
C LEU A 610 -30.25 -4.99 -1.96
N GLY A 611 -31.10 -4.57 -2.89
CA GLY A 611 -32.30 -5.29 -3.34
C GLY A 611 -33.50 -5.19 -2.39
N LEU A 612 -33.39 -4.45 -1.28
CA LEU A 612 -34.45 -4.36 -0.28
C LEU A 612 -35.61 -3.48 -0.78
N GLY A 613 -36.85 -3.98 -0.64
CA GLY A 613 -38.03 -3.26 -1.12
C GLY A 613 -38.10 -3.14 -2.65
N THR A 614 -37.39 -4.00 -3.38
CA THR A 614 -37.40 -4.06 -4.85
C THR A 614 -37.87 -5.43 -5.34
N ALA A 615 -38.13 -5.56 -6.64
CA ALA A 615 -38.37 -6.86 -7.29
C ALA A 615 -37.07 -7.64 -7.59
N PHE A 616 -35.91 -7.03 -7.36
CA PHE A 616 -34.61 -7.63 -7.62
C PHE A 616 -34.15 -8.49 -6.45
N LYS A 617 -33.41 -9.56 -6.76
CA LYS A 617 -32.68 -10.32 -5.74
C LYS A 617 -31.54 -9.50 -5.16
N GLN A 618 -31.22 -9.77 -3.90
CA GLN A 618 -30.08 -9.20 -3.20
C GLN A 618 -28.77 -9.43 -3.97
N PRO A 619 -27.79 -8.51 -3.87
CA PRO A 619 -26.43 -8.73 -4.36
C PRO A 619 -25.86 -10.07 -3.92
N SER A 620 -25.29 -10.80 -4.86
CA SER A 620 -24.74 -12.14 -4.63
C SER A 620 -23.25 -12.11 -4.35
N MET A 621 -22.57 -10.98 -4.62
CA MET A 621 -21.14 -10.84 -4.41
C MET A 621 -20.75 -9.45 -3.88
N ILE A 622 -19.77 -9.44 -2.97
CA ILE A 622 -19.05 -8.25 -2.52
C ILE A 622 -17.59 -8.39 -2.94
N ILE A 623 -17.04 -7.35 -3.56
CA ILE A 623 -15.61 -7.23 -3.86
C ILE A 623 -15.03 -6.16 -2.92
N GLN A 624 -14.06 -6.52 -2.08
CA GLN A 624 -13.28 -5.59 -1.29
C GLN A 624 -11.91 -5.39 -1.92
N ASP A 625 -11.67 -4.21 -2.50
CA ASP A 625 -10.33 -3.88 -3.00
C ASP A 625 -9.49 -3.22 -1.89
N GLU A 626 -8.18 -3.40 -1.97
CA GLU A 626 -7.19 -2.91 -1.00
C GLU A 626 -7.56 -3.23 0.46
N LEU A 627 -7.81 -4.52 0.76
CA LEU A 627 -8.26 -5.01 2.07
C LEU A 627 -7.40 -4.51 3.24
N HIS A 628 -6.09 -4.37 3.02
CA HIS A 628 -5.14 -3.90 4.05
C HIS A 628 -5.44 -2.46 4.54
N LEU A 629 -6.20 -1.66 3.77
CA LEU A 629 -6.64 -0.32 4.19
C LEU A 629 -7.78 -0.37 5.21
N LEU A 630 -8.45 -1.52 5.36
CA LEU A 630 -9.43 -1.76 6.42
C LEU A 630 -8.72 -2.25 7.68
N SER A 631 -8.00 -1.34 8.33
CA SER A 631 -7.20 -1.61 9.53
C SER A 631 -7.46 -0.58 10.63
N GLY A 632 -7.07 -0.93 11.85
CA GLY A 632 -7.16 -0.05 13.01
C GLY A 632 -8.58 0.50 13.21
N PRO A 633 -8.74 1.81 13.50
CA PRO A 633 -10.06 2.39 13.79
C PRO A 633 -11.06 2.30 12.63
N LEU A 634 -10.61 2.46 11.38
CA LEU A 634 -11.50 2.40 10.22
C LEU A 634 -12.04 0.98 10.01
N GLY A 635 -11.15 -0.02 10.00
CA GLY A 635 -11.54 -1.42 9.85
C GLY A 635 -12.49 -1.86 10.97
N THR A 636 -12.21 -1.41 12.20
CA THR A 636 -13.02 -1.63 13.41
C THR A 636 -14.47 -1.15 13.23
N THR A 637 -14.69 0.09 12.78
CA THR A 637 -16.05 0.60 12.52
C THR A 637 -16.71 -0.08 11.32
N VAL A 638 -15.96 -0.33 10.25
CA VAL A 638 -16.49 -0.97 9.03
C VAL A 638 -17.02 -2.37 9.33
N ALA A 639 -16.32 -3.16 10.14
CA ALA A 639 -16.73 -4.51 10.52
C ALA A 639 -18.09 -4.57 11.24
N VAL A 640 -18.37 -3.61 12.11
CA VAL A 640 -19.68 -3.52 12.81
C VAL A 640 -20.83 -3.33 11.81
N PHE A 641 -20.65 -2.43 10.83
CA PHE A 641 -21.64 -2.23 9.77
C PHE A 641 -21.66 -3.36 8.75
N ASP A 642 -20.52 -4.01 8.51
CA ASP A 642 -20.43 -5.15 7.60
C ASP A 642 -21.28 -6.33 8.10
N ALA A 643 -21.26 -6.63 9.41
CA ALA A 643 -22.16 -7.61 10.01
C ALA A 643 -23.64 -7.33 9.69
N VAL A 644 -24.05 -6.04 9.70
CA VAL A 644 -25.40 -5.61 9.30
C VAL A 644 -25.63 -5.82 7.81
N ILE A 645 -24.70 -5.38 6.95
CA ILE A 645 -24.82 -5.51 5.50
C ILE A 645 -24.94 -6.98 5.10
N GLN A 646 -24.11 -7.86 5.66
CA GLN A 646 -24.16 -9.29 5.41
C GLN A 646 -25.53 -9.88 5.78
N LEU A 647 -26.14 -9.47 6.90
CA LEU A 647 -27.48 -9.90 7.29
C LEU A 647 -28.56 -9.42 6.30
N LEU A 648 -28.50 -8.15 5.90
CA LEU A 648 -29.44 -7.56 4.96
C LEU A 648 -29.37 -8.25 3.59
N LEU A 649 -28.15 -8.56 3.12
CA LEU A 649 -27.93 -9.31 1.87
C LEU A 649 -28.38 -10.77 1.97
N SER A 650 -28.30 -11.36 3.17
CA SER A 650 -28.72 -12.75 3.42
C SER A 650 -30.23 -12.93 3.59
N ARG A 651 -31.06 -11.90 3.35
CA ARG A 651 -32.51 -11.95 3.57
C ARG A 651 -33.23 -12.94 2.66
N SER A 652 -32.69 -13.25 1.47
CA SER A 652 -33.19 -14.29 0.57
C SER A 652 -32.73 -15.70 0.90
N GLY A 653 -31.92 -15.88 1.96
CA GLY A 653 -31.48 -17.19 2.45
C GLY A 653 -30.06 -17.61 2.08
N SER A 654 -29.34 -16.87 1.24
CA SER A 654 -27.91 -17.12 0.94
C SER A 654 -27.07 -15.90 1.28
N SER A 655 -25.89 -16.13 1.86
CA SER A 655 -24.92 -15.07 2.12
C SER A 655 -24.25 -14.61 0.82
N PRO A 656 -23.80 -13.34 0.74
CA PRO A 656 -23.00 -12.91 -0.40
C PRO A 656 -21.65 -13.63 -0.39
N LYS A 657 -21.13 -13.95 -1.58
CA LYS A 657 -19.73 -14.36 -1.74
C LYS A 657 -18.86 -13.12 -1.54
N ILE A 658 -17.82 -13.22 -0.73
CA ILE A 658 -16.86 -12.12 -0.55
C ILE A 658 -15.56 -12.49 -1.28
N VAL A 659 -15.15 -11.59 -2.16
CA VAL A 659 -13.84 -11.60 -2.82
C VAL A 659 -13.08 -10.38 -2.33
N ALA A 660 -11.83 -10.56 -1.93
CA ALA A 660 -10.97 -9.48 -1.47
C ALA A 660 -9.68 -9.43 -2.27
N SER A 661 -9.01 -8.28 -2.25
CA SER A 661 -7.79 -8.01 -3.01
C SER A 661 -6.81 -7.23 -2.15
N THR A 662 -5.53 -7.61 -2.16
CA THR A 662 -4.46 -6.89 -1.46
C THR A 662 -3.08 -7.14 -2.09
N ALA A 663 -2.13 -6.24 -1.84
CA ALA A 663 -0.74 -6.38 -2.27
C ALA A 663 0.22 -6.70 -1.11
N THR A 664 -0.11 -6.28 0.11
CA THR A 664 0.75 -6.40 1.29
C THR A 664 -0.13 -6.67 2.49
N ILE A 665 -0.17 -7.91 2.96
CA ILE A 665 -0.94 -8.32 4.12
C ILE A 665 -0.16 -9.41 4.87
N ARG A 666 -0.27 -9.39 6.20
CA ARG A 666 0.14 -10.44 7.12
C ARG A 666 -1.02 -10.64 8.12
N SER A 667 -1.16 -11.83 8.70
CA SER A 667 -2.28 -12.22 9.55
C SER A 667 -3.64 -12.06 8.87
N SER A 668 -3.70 -12.40 7.57
CA SER A 668 -4.95 -12.26 6.80
C SER A 668 -6.12 -13.06 7.38
N GLU A 669 -5.84 -14.20 8.01
CA GLU A 669 -6.84 -15.04 8.70
C GLU A 669 -7.50 -14.25 9.85
N GLU A 670 -6.72 -13.68 10.75
CA GLU A 670 -7.20 -12.89 11.89
C GLU A 670 -7.92 -11.61 11.43
N GLN A 671 -7.36 -10.91 10.44
CA GLN A 671 -7.96 -9.68 9.92
C GLN A 671 -9.33 -9.95 9.28
N VAL A 672 -9.45 -10.98 8.43
CA VAL A 672 -10.72 -11.34 7.78
C VAL A 672 -11.73 -11.85 8.80
N GLN A 673 -11.29 -12.64 9.77
CA GLN A 673 -12.14 -13.11 10.85
C GLN A 673 -12.70 -11.94 11.66
N GLY A 674 -11.86 -10.97 12.04
CA GLY A 674 -12.30 -9.76 12.74
C GLY A 674 -13.23 -8.89 11.89
N LEU A 675 -12.92 -8.70 10.60
CA LEU A 675 -13.71 -7.84 9.71
C LEU A 675 -15.09 -8.41 9.35
N TYR A 676 -15.14 -9.72 9.06
CA TYR A 676 -16.31 -10.34 8.43
C TYR A 676 -16.90 -11.51 9.21
N GLY A 677 -16.21 -12.01 10.25
CA GLY A 677 -16.60 -13.22 10.98
C GLY A 677 -16.52 -14.49 10.11
N ARG A 678 -15.56 -14.53 9.18
CA ARG A 678 -15.40 -15.57 8.14
C ARG A 678 -13.94 -16.00 7.99
N GLU A 679 -13.75 -17.23 7.56
CA GLU A 679 -12.45 -17.76 7.16
C GLU A 679 -11.98 -17.17 5.82
N VAL A 680 -10.67 -17.23 5.56
CA VAL A 680 -10.04 -16.73 4.33
C VAL A 680 -9.31 -17.85 3.59
N ALA A 681 -9.34 -17.80 2.27
CA ALA A 681 -8.40 -18.53 1.42
C ALA A 681 -7.59 -17.56 0.58
N LEU A 682 -6.29 -17.52 0.85
CA LEU A 682 -5.34 -16.69 0.12
C LEU A 682 -4.95 -17.34 -1.21
N TYR A 683 -4.94 -16.55 -2.28
CA TYR A 683 -4.62 -17.00 -3.62
C TYR A 683 -3.78 -15.96 -4.40
N PRO A 684 -2.74 -16.36 -5.16
CA PRO A 684 -2.20 -17.71 -5.28
C PRO A 684 -1.57 -18.20 -3.96
N PRO A 685 -1.63 -19.51 -3.69
CA PRO A 685 -0.99 -20.08 -2.51
C PRO A 685 0.55 -19.95 -2.60
N SER A 686 1.17 -19.70 -1.46
CA SER A 686 2.63 -19.58 -1.33
C SER A 686 3.34 -20.91 -1.62
N GLY A 687 4.53 -20.82 -2.22
CA GLY A 687 5.47 -21.94 -2.29
C GLY A 687 6.35 -22.05 -1.03
N LEU A 688 7.21 -23.06 -1.01
CA LEU A 688 8.16 -23.29 0.09
C LEU A 688 9.39 -22.37 0.08
N ASP A 689 9.62 -21.61 -0.99
CA ASP A 689 10.85 -20.83 -1.19
C ASP A 689 10.54 -19.37 -1.52
N ASP A 690 10.96 -18.45 -0.64
CA ASP A 690 10.82 -17.00 -0.78
C ASP A 690 9.42 -16.59 -1.32
N ASP A 691 9.39 -15.71 -2.32
CA ASP A 691 8.20 -15.21 -3.03
C ASP A 691 7.86 -16.02 -4.30
N ARG A 692 8.41 -17.23 -4.46
CA ARG A 692 8.12 -18.08 -5.62
C ARG A 692 6.80 -18.83 -5.43
N THR A 693 5.89 -18.69 -6.39
CA THR A 693 4.67 -19.49 -6.51
C THR A 693 4.63 -20.17 -7.88
N PHE A 694 3.63 -21.03 -8.11
CA PHE A 694 3.40 -21.55 -9.47
C PHE A 694 3.08 -20.45 -10.48
N PHE A 695 2.47 -19.34 -10.03
CA PHE A 695 1.94 -18.29 -10.89
C PHE A 695 2.86 -17.07 -11.01
N SER A 696 3.87 -16.97 -10.16
CA SER A 696 4.78 -15.84 -10.14
C SER A 696 6.15 -16.21 -9.60
N ARG A 697 7.17 -15.54 -10.12
CA ARG A 697 8.56 -15.69 -9.65
C ARG A 697 9.31 -14.36 -9.78
N PRO A 698 10.36 -14.14 -8.98
CA PRO A 698 11.34 -13.11 -9.28
C PRO A 698 11.91 -13.31 -10.69
N VAL A 699 12.10 -12.22 -11.44
CA VAL A 699 12.70 -12.25 -12.78
C VAL A 699 14.10 -12.87 -12.73
N GLU A 700 14.41 -13.70 -13.72
CA GLU A 700 15.71 -14.39 -13.82
C GLU A 700 16.89 -13.44 -14.02
N SER A 701 16.67 -12.29 -14.67
CA SER A 701 17.70 -11.27 -14.83
C SER A 701 18.10 -10.62 -13.50
N GLU A 702 17.35 -10.86 -12.42
CA GLU A 702 17.45 -10.17 -11.12
C GLU A 702 17.34 -8.64 -11.23
N GLU A 703 16.90 -8.12 -12.39
CA GLU A 703 16.66 -6.70 -12.56
C GLU A 703 15.41 -6.27 -11.79
N GLY A 704 15.46 -5.08 -11.22
CA GLY A 704 14.38 -4.61 -10.36
C GLY A 704 14.54 -3.16 -9.98
N ARG A 705 13.91 -2.78 -8.87
CA ARG A 705 14.05 -1.43 -8.32
C ARG A 705 15.30 -1.37 -7.48
N LEU A 706 16.12 -0.34 -7.72
CA LEU A 706 17.32 -0.07 -6.95
C LEU A 706 16.94 0.76 -5.72
N TYR A 707 17.22 0.24 -4.54
CA TYR A 707 17.10 0.94 -3.27
C TYR A 707 18.49 1.39 -2.83
N VAL A 708 18.61 2.64 -2.38
CA VAL A 708 19.84 3.26 -1.90
C VAL A 708 19.58 3.88 -0.53
N GLY A 709 20.39 3.56 0.47
CA GLY A 709 20.29 4.15 1.80
C GLY A 709 21.20 5.36 1.97
N LEU A 710 20.74 6.36 2.71
CA LEU A 710 21.54 7.52 3.11
C LEU A 710 21.22 7.91 4.55
N MET A 711 22.22 7.96 5.42
CA MET A 711 22.05 8.39 6.83
C MET A 711 23.11 9.44 7.22
N PRO A 712 22.91 10.73 6.91
CA PRO A 712 23.84 11.78 7.29
C PRO A 712 23.89 11.96 8.82
N GLN A 713 25.09 11.98 9.38
CA GLN A 713 25.33 12.03 10.85
C GLN A 713 25.98 13.33 11.33
N SER A 714 26.24 14.27 10.42
CA SER A 714 26.98 15.51 10.71
C SER A 714 26.27 16.78 10.26
N VAL A 715 25.07 16.66 9.69
CA VAL A 715 24.31 17.76 9.10
C VAL A 715 22.86 17.74 9.57
N SER A 716 22.27 18.93 9.68
CA SER A 716 20.87 19.07 10.11
C SER A 716 19.91 18.41 9.11
N GLN A 717 18.70 18.04 9.55
CA GLN A 717 17.71 17.41 8.66
C GLN A 717 17.44 18.22 7.38
N PRO A 718 17.27 19.57 7.40
CA PRO A 718 17.14 20.36 6.18
C PRO A 718 18.36 20.21 5.25
N SER A 719 19.57 20.29 5.81
CA SER A 719 20.82 20.14 5.06
C SER A 719 20.96 18.75 4.44
N ALA A 720 20.51 17.72 5.15
CA ALA A 720 20.46 16.33 4.68
C ALA A 720 19.48 16.17 3.51
N VAL A 721 18.29 16.78 3.58
CA VAL A 721 17.33 16.80 2.46
C VAL A 721 17.92 17.50 1.26
N ILE A 722 18.53 18.68 1.42
CA ILE A 722 19.18 19.40 0.32
C ILE A 722 20.29 18.54 -0.31
N ALA A 723 21.13 17.90 0.52
CA ALA A 723 22.21 17.04 0.04
C ALA A 723 21.70 15.82 -0.74
N ALA A 724 20.58 15.22 -0.31
CA ALA A 724 19.94 14.11 -1.01
C ALA A 724 19.27 14.55 -2.32
N VAL A 725 18.53 15.65 -2.30
CA VAL A 725 17.71 16.10 -3.45
C VAL A 725 18.57 16.61 -4.60
N THR A 726 19.67 17.32 -4.31
CA THR A 726 20.50 17.97 -5.33
C THR A 726 20.96 17.02 -6.45
N PRO A 727 21.64 15.90 -6.16
CA PRO A 727 22.07 14.95 -7.21
C PRO A 727 20.91 14.15 -7.83
N MET A 728 19.75 14.12 -7.18
CA MET A 728 18.56 13.49 -7.74
C MET A 728 17.89 14.40 -8.79
N VAL A 729 17.84 15.72 -8.57
CA VAL A 729 17.27 16.67 -9.54
C VAL A 729 18.15 16.78 -10.78
N GLU A 730 19.47 16.70 -10.66
CA GLU A 730 20.37 16.74 -11.83
C GLU A 730 20.46 15.39 -12.60
N MET A 731 19.87 14.32 -12.07
CA MET A 731 19.93 12.96 -12.63
C MET A 731 19.62 12.86 -14.13
N PRO A 732 18.59 13.54 -14.68
CA PRO A 732 18.31 13.48 -16.11
C PRO A 732 19.47 14.00 -16.97
N GLU A 733 20.18 15.03 -16.50
CA GLU A 733 21.31 15.61 -17.21
C GLU A 733 22.56 14.72 -17.09
N ALA A 734 22.77 14.12 -15.92
CA ALA A 734 23.84 13.13 -15.72
C ALA A 734 23.68 11.91 -16.65
N LEU A 735 22.45 11.38 -16.75
CA LEU A 735 22.12 10.28 -17.66
C LEU A 735 22.25 10.69 -19.13
N ALA A 736 21.79 11.88 -19.51
CA ALA A 736 21.95 12.37 -20.88
C ALA A 736 23.42 12.51 -21.29
N ALA A 737 24.28 12.96 -20.37
CA ALA A 737 25.70 13.14 -20.65
C ALA A 737 26.48 11.82 -20.74
N ARG A 738 26.14 10.83 -19.91
CA ARG A 738 26.97 9.61 -19.71
C ARG A 738 26.34 8.32 -20.21
N ALA A 739 25.02 8.29 -20.36
CA ALA A 739 24.25 7.12 -20.80
C ALA A 739 23.04 7.50 -21.69
N PRO A 740 23.24 8.27 -22.79
CA PRO A 740 22.16 8.89 -23.57
C PRO A 740 21.16 7.90 -24.20
N SER A 741 21.56 6.65 -24.43
CA SER A 741 20.72 5.60 -25.02
C SER A 741 20.06 4.68 -23.99
N ALA A 742 20.31 4.86 -22.69
CA ALA A 742 19.92 3.90 -21.66
C ALA A 742 18.46 4.02 -21.22
N THR A 743 17.87 5.22 -21.28
CA THR A 743 16.48 5.49 -20.87
C THR A 743 16.03 6.87 -21.36
N SER A 744 14.71 7.12 -21.37
CA SER A 744 14.16 8.45 -21.66
C SER A 744 14.45 9.43 -20.50
N ARG A 745 14.73 10.69 -20.84
CA ARG A 745 14.93 11.78 -19.88
C ARG A 745 13.69 11.98 -18.99
N ASP A 746 12.49 11.80 -19.53
CA ASP A 746 11.21 11.89 -18.82
C ASP A 746 11.12 10.95 -17.61
N ALA A 747 11.68 9.74 -17.71
CA ALA A 747 11.63 8.73 -16.65
C ALA A 747 12.19 9.23 -15.30
N TYR A 748 13.31 9.96 -15.36
CA TYR A 748 14.02 10.47 -14.19
C TYR A 748 13.75 11.97 -13.95
N TRP A 749 12.86 12.59 -14.73
CA TRP A 749 12.59 14.03 -14.63
C TRP A 749 11.92 14.41 -13.32
N THR A 750 10.79 13.76 -13.02
CA THR A 750 9.98 14.10 -11.85
C THR A 750 10.51 13.37 -10.62
N LEU A 751 11.02 14.13 -9.65
CA LEU A 751 11.44 13.59 -8.36
C LEU A 751 10.24 13.46 -7.43
N VAL A 752 9.94 12.23 -7.02
CA VAL A 752 8.89 11.94 -6.03
C VAL A 752 9.48 12.01 -4.62
N MET A 753 9.03 12.93 -3.78
CA MET A 753 9.49 13.06 -2.39
C MET A 753 8.39 12.64 -1.42
N TYR A 754 8.55 11.47 -0.80
CA TYR A 754 7.60 10.93 0.18
C TYR A 754 7.95 11.37 1.61
N HIS A 755 6.94 11.83 2.34
CA HIS A 755 7.06 12.33 3.70
C HIS A 755 6.10 11.60 4.64
N ASN A 756 6.64 11.20 5.80
CA ASN A 756 5.87 10.59 6.88
C ASN A 756 5.00 11.60 7.65
N SER A 757 5.20 12.91 7.46
CA SER A 757 4.41 13.96 8.11
C SER A 757 4.19 15.18 7.22
N LEU A 758 2.99 15.76 7.32
CA LEU A 758 2.62 16.98 6.59
C LEU A 758 3.45 18.22 7.00
N ARG A 759 3.92 18.26 8.26
CA ARG A 759 4.77 19.35 8.76
C ARG A 759 6.14 19.36 8.08
N GLU A 760 6.73 18.18 7.87
CA GLU A 760 8.02 18.06 7.19
C GLU A 760 7.89 18.31 5.69
N LEU A 761 6.78 17.86 5.10
CA LEU A 761 6.44 18.14 3.71
C LEU A 761 6.41 19.65 3.44
N GLY A 762 5.67 20.41 4.27
CA GLY A 762 5.53 21.85 4.10
C GLY A 762 6.87 22.60 4.17
N ARG A 763 7.78 22.17 5.04
CA ARG A 763 9.15 22.73 5.10
C ARG A 763 9.96 22.41 3.85
N THR A 764 9.84 21.18 3.36
CA THR A 764 10.58 20.70 2.19
C THR A 764 10.20 21.45 0.91
N GLY A 765 8.94 21.86 0.77
CA GLY A 765 8.50 22.65 -0.38
C GLY A 765 9.28 23.94 -0.57
N THR A 766 9.55 24.68 0.50
CA THR A 766 10.38 25.89 0.46
C THR A 766 11.86 25.54 0.20
N LEU A 767 12.41 24.55 0.91
CA LEU A 767 13.81 24.14 0.78
C LEU A 767 14.20 23.73 -0.65
N VAL A 768 13.29 23.08 -1.37
CA VAL A 768 13.54 22.58 -2.72
C VAL A 768 13.59 23.72 -3.76
N VAL A 769 12.87 24.82 -3.53
CA VAL A 769 12.87 25.97 -4.45
C VAL A 769 14.02 26.91 -4.15
N ASP A 770 14.32 27.16 -2.87
CA ASP A 770 15.31 28.16 -2.48
C ASP A 770 16.71 27.55 -2.36
N ASP A 771 16.90 26.60 -1.44
CA ASP A 771 18.22 26.07 -1.08
C ASP A 771 18.80 25.07 -2.08
N VAL A 772 17.96 24.19 -2.65
CA VAL A 772 18.41 23.20 -3.64
C VAL A 772 18.89 23.88 -4.92
N ASN A 773 18.17 24.89 -5.41
CA ASN A 773 18.60 25.66 -6.58
C ASN A 773 19.95 26.36 -6.34
N GLY A 774 20.17 26.91 -5.14
CA GLY A 774 21.45 27.49 -4.76
C GLY A 774 22.62 26.49 -4.76
N ARG A 775 22.35 25.19 -4.54
CA ARG A 775 23.37 24.13 -4.66
C ARG A 775 23.55 23.58 -6.07
N LEU A 776 22.50 23.61 -6.90
CA LEU A 776 22.52 23.06 -8.25
C LEU A 776 23.44 23.86 -9.19
N GLU A 777 23.44 25.18 -9.12
CA GLU A 777 24.24 26.05 -9.99
C GLU A 777 25.77 25.77 -9.92
N PRO A 778 26.44 25.88 -8.75
CA PRO A 778 27.88 25.62 -8.67
C PRO A 778 28.24 24.16 -8.98
N ARG A 779 27.29 23.24 -8.80
CA ARG A 779 27.49 21.81 -9.05
C ARG A 779 27.37 21.48 -10.54
N ALA A 780 26.38 22.06 -11.24
CA ALA A 780 26.23 21.94 -12.68
C ALA A 780 27.47 22.47 -13.42
N GLU A 781 28.00 23.63 -13.01
CA GLU A 781 29.26 24.18 -13.52
C GLU A 781 30.44 23.22 -13.31
N ARG A 782 30.58 22.68 -12.09
CA ARG A 782 31.67 21.76 -11.75
C ARG A 782 31.62 20.45 -12.56
N LEU A 783 30.43 19.92 -12.79
CA LEU A 783 30.22 18.64 -13.50
C LEU A 783 30.13 18.82 -15.01
N GLY A 784 30.04 20.05 -15.51
CA GLY A 784 29.82 20.34 -16.93
C GLY A 784 28.42 19.96 -17.40
N PHE A 785 27.42 20.00 -16.52
CA PHE A 785 26.03 19.71 -16.85
C PHE A 785 25.25 20.99 -17.16
N PRO A 786 24.23 20.95 -18.03
CA PRO A 786 23.26 22.04 -18.14
C PRO A 786 22.56 22.27 -16.80
N LEU A 787 22.41 23.54 -16.39
CA LEU A 787 21.67 23.88 -15.18
C LEU A 787 20.19 23.54 -15.34
N ARG A 788 19.69 22.67 -14.47
CA ARG A 788 18.26 22.34 -14.35
C ARG A 788 17.73 22.84 -13.00
N PRO A 789 17.12 24.04 -12.93
CA PRO A 789 16.54 24.51 -11.68
C PRO A 789 15.18 23.86 -11.41
N VAL A 790 14.83 23.70 -10.13
CA VAL A 790 13.46 23.37 -9.71
C VAL A 790 12.59 24.62 -9.80
N ARG A 791 11.52 24.56 -10.60
CA ARG A 791 10.63 25.71 -10.81
C ARG A 791 9.53 25.71 -9.77
N ALA A 792 9.32 26.84 -9.09
CA ALA A 792 8.31 26.97 -8.04
C ALA A 792 6.90 26.56 -8.50
N GLY A 793 6.49 26.96 -9.71
CA GLY A 793 5.19 26.58 -10.30
C GLY A 793 5.09 25.11 -10.76
N LYS A 794 6.15 24.32 -10.60
CA LYS A 794 6.25 22.90 -10.98
C LYS A 794 6.61 22.00 -9.80
N VAL A 795 6.45 22.52 -8.58
CA VAL A 795 6.40 21.74 -7.35
C VAL A 795 4.94 21.44 -7.04
N LEU A 796 4.59 20.16 -7.08
CA LEU A 796 3.23 19.68 -6.81
C LEU A 796 3.15 19.10 -5.40
N GLU A 797 2.05 19.34 -4.69
CA GLU A 797 1.77 18.72 -3.39
C GLU A 797 0.61 17.73 -3.50
N LEU A 798 0.85 16.46 -3.14
CA LEU A 798 -0.11 15.37 -3.15
C LEU A 798 -0.35 14.86 -1.73
N THR A 799 -1.26 15.51 -1.00
CA THR A 799 -1.53 15.22 0.42
C THR A 799 -3.01 15.14 0.72
N SER A 800 -3.38 14.53 1.86
CA SER A 800 -4.77 14.37 2.29
C SER A 800 -5.54 15.69 2.49
N ARG A 801 -4.86 16.84 2.39
CA ARG A 801 -5.46 18.17 2.43
C ARG A 801 -6.00 18.61 1.07
N ARG A 802 -5.53 18.01 -0.03
CA ARG A 802 -6.03 18.29 -1.38
C ARG A 802 -7.49 17.85 -1.46
N GLY A 803 -8.35 18.79 -1.81
CA GLY A 803 -9.76 18.53 -2.00
C GLY A 803 -10.02 17.53 -3.13
N ALA A 804 -11.22 16.98 -3.13
CA ALA A 804 -11.67 16.07 -4.18
C ALA A 804 -11.66 16.66 -5.59
N GLU A 805 -11.82 17.97 -5.68
CA GLU A 805 -11.81 18.73 -6.94
C GLU A 805 -10.38 18.97 -7.46
N GLU A 806 -9.36 18.97 -6.57
CA GLU A 806 -7.97 19.29 -6.92
C GLU A 806 -7.18 18.06 -7.36
N LEU A 807 -7.39 16.90 -6.72
CA LEU A 807 -6.62 15.69 -6.97
C LEU A 807 -6.64 15.24 -8.45
N PRO A 808 -7.77 15.25 -9.18
CA PRO A 808 -7.76 14.89 -10.60
C PRO A 808 -6.90 15.84 -11.44
N ASN A 809 -6.86 17.13 -11.10
CA ASN A 809 -5.99 18.11 -11.75
C ASN A 809 -4.51 17.80 -11.50
N ASP A 810 -4.17 17.47 -10.25
CA ASP A 810 -2.82 17.08 -9.85
C ASP A 810 -2.36 15.82 -10.60
N LEU A 811 -3.22 14.81 -10.71
CA LEU A 811 -2.93 13.57 -11.46
C LEU A 811 -2.74 13.85 -12.96
N ARG A 812 -3.51 14.76 -13.56
CA ARG A 812 -3.29 15.19 -14.96
C ARG A 812 -1.96 15.88 -15.13
N ALA A 813 -1.60 16.80 -14.24
CA ALA A 813 -0.30 17.48 -14.28
C ALA A 813 0.87 16.48 -14.17
N LEU A 814 0.75 15.46 -13.32
CA LEU A 814 1.76 14.41 -13.19
C LEU A 814 1.91 13.52 -14.43
N ARG A 815 0.88 13.37 -15.27
CA ARG A 815 0.96 12.60 -16.52
C ARG A 815 1.70 13.32 -17.65
N VAL A 816 1.90 14.64 -17.54
CA VAL A 816 2.63 15.43 -18.55
C VAL A 816 4.09 14.97 -18.62
N ARG A 817 4.54 14.61 -19.82
CA ARG A 817 5.90 14.11 -20.07
C ARG A 817 6.86 15.25 -20.37
N ALA A 818 8.06 15.19 -19.79
CA ALA A 818 9.07 16.22 -19.95
C ALA A 818 9.62 16.32 -21.38
N ASP A 819 9.59 15.21 -22.12
CA ASP A 819 10.01 15.14 -23.52
C ASP A 819 8.98 15.80 -24.48
N GLU A 820 7.74 15.97 -24.03
CA GLU A 820 6.61 16.47 -24.85
C GLU A 820 6.22 17.91 -24.49
N SER A 821 6.44 18.32 -23.23
CA SER A 821 6.02 19.64 -22.76
C SER A 821 6.94 20.16 -21.64
N PRO A 822 7.28 21.46 -21.65
CA PRO A 822 7.98 22.09 -20.53
C PRO A 822 7.12 22.12 -19.27
N GLU A 823 5.80 21.87 -19.37
CA GLU A 823 4.88 21.95 -18.24
C GLU A 823 4.96 20.76 -17.27
N ALA A 824 5.84 19.78 -17.55
CA ALA A 824 6.07 18.63 -16.69
C ALA A 824 6.49 19.05 -15.26
N VAL A 825 5.94 18.33 -14.28
CA VAL A 825 6.23 18.53 -12.84
C VAL A 825 7.70 18.17 -12.55
N ASP A 826 8.42 19.05 -11.87
CA ASP A 826 9.83 18.82 -11.52
C ASP A 826 9.93 17.98 -10.24
N VAL A 827 9.12 18.33 -9.23
CA VAL A 827 9.10 17.67 -7.93
C VAL A 827 7.67 17.48 -7.47
N VAL A 828 7.34 16.29 -6.96
CA VAL A 828 6.08 16.03 -6.27
C VAL A 828 6.35 15.70 -4.81
N LEU A 829 5.82 16.52 -3.92
CA LEU A 829 5.83 16.30 -2.48
C LEU A 829 4.59 15.50 -2.11
N SER A 830 4.77 14.33 -1.52
CA SER A 830 3.64 13.44 -1.19
C SER A 830 3.71 12.91 0.23
N SER A 831 2.55 12.54 0.77
CA SER A 831 2.41 11.65 1.93
C SER A 831 1.84 10.28 1.50
N ASN A 832 1.21 9.56 2.43
CA ASN A 832 0.46 8.31 2.22
C ASN A 832 -0.59 8.37 1.10
N MET A 833 -0.89 9.54 0.54
CA MET A 833 -1.70 9.63 -0.67
C MET A 833 -1.07 9.00 -1.92
N LEU A 834 0.26 8.85 -1.99
CA LEU A 834 0.89 8.13 -3.10
C LEU A 834 0.82 6.61 -2.93
N SER A 835 0.81 6.11 -1.70
CA SER A 835 0.79 4.65 -1.45
C SER A 835 -0.53 4.02 -1.88
N VAL A 836 -1.61 4.81 -1.92
CA VAL A 836 -2.95 4.39 -2.29
C VAL A 836 -3.16 4.47 -3.81
N GLY A 837 -3.37 3.32 -4.47
CA GLY A 837 -3.83 3.06 -5.85
C GLY A 837 -3.43 3.96 -7.06
N ILE A 838 -2.66 5.04 -6.93
CA ILE A 838 -2.29 5.93 -8.04
C ILE A 838 -1.37 5.21 -9.01
N ASP A 839 -1.68 5.29 -10.30
CA ASP A 839 -0.89 4.70 -11.38
C ASP A 839 -0.40 5.76 -12.36
N ILE A 840 0.88 6.14 -12.23
CA ILE A 840 1.60 7.06 -13.13
C ILE A 840 2.85 6.31 -13.62
N PRO A 841 2.77 5.66 -14.80
CA PRO A 841 3.81 4.73 -15.25
C PRO A 841 5.20 5.35 -15.45
N ARG A 842 5.29 6.66 -15.75
CA ARG A 842 6.55 7.32 -16.15
C ARG A 842 7.50 7.66 -14.99
N LEU A 843 7.08 7.55 -13.74
CA LEU A 843 7.91 7.98 -12.59
C LEU A 843 8.96 6.92 -12.26
N ALA A 844 10.24 7.28 -12.22
CA ALA A 844 11.32 6.35 -11.88
C ALA A 844 12.24 6.79 -10.74
N LEU A 845 12.07 7.99 -10.20
CA LEU A 845 12.96 8.55 -9.18
C LEU A 845 12.18 8.93 -7.92
N MET A 846 12.59 8.39 -6.77
CA MET A 846 11.93 8.65 -5.48
C MET A 846 12.93 8.90 -4.36
N LEU A 847 12.67 9.94 -3.55
CA LEU A 847 13.26 10.15 -2.23
C LEU A 847 12.23 9.82 -1.14
N MET A 848 12.57 8.87 -0.27
CA MET A 848 11.83 8.54 0.94
C MET A 848 12.45 9.31 2.12
N VAL A 849 11.74 10.29 2.67
CA VAL A 849 12.24 11.13 3.77
C VAL A 849 11.93 10.48 5.12
N GLY A 850 12.85 9.64 5.57
CA GLY A 850 12.76 8.80 6.77
C GLY A 850 11.99 7.50 6.51
N GLN A 851 12.28 6.47 7.31
CA GLN A 851 11.57 5.20 7.20
C GLN A 851 10.10 5.36 7.67
N PRO A 852 9.11 4.94 6.86
CA PRO A 852 7.71 4.87 7.29
C PRO A 852 7.51 4.04 8.55
N LYS A 853 6.35 4.17 9.18
CA LYS A 853 6.06 3.41 10.40
C LYS A 853 5.92 1.91 10.14
N THR A 854 5.47 1.53 8.95
CA THR A 854 5.25 0.14 8.57
C THR A 854 5.97 -0.20 7.27
N THR A 855 6.45 -1.43 7.17
CA THR A 855 7.06 -1.99 5.96
C THR A 855 6.03 -2.11 4.84
N ALA A 856 4.76 -2.39 5.16
CA ALA A 856 3.67 -2.37 4.18
C ALA A 856 3.57 -1.01 3.45
N GLU A 857 3.59 0.09 4.19
CA GLU A 857 3.56 1.45 3.62
C GLU A 857 4.80 1.73 2.78
N TYR A 858 5.99 1.32 3.25
CA TYR A 858 7.24 1.45 2.51
C TYR A 858 7.20 0.71 1.16
N ILE A 859 6.76 -0.55 1.13
CA ILE A 859 6.60 -1.33 -0.10
C ILE A 859 5.60 -0.66 -1.04
N GLN A 860 4.44 -0.24 -0.52
CA GLN A 860 3.38 0.35 -1.33
C GLN A 860 3.81 1.67 -1.95
N ALA A 861 4.39 2.59 -1.17
CA ALA A 861 4.87 3.88 -1.65
C ALA A 861 5.98 3.71 -2.68
N THR A 862 6.97 2.87 -2.39
CA THR A 862 8.11 2.66 -3.30
C THR A 862 7.74 1.86 -4.55
N SER A 863 6.60 1.14 -4.57
CA SER A 863 6.06 0.45 -5.77
C SER A 863 5.38 1.38 -6.78
N ARG A 864 5.35 2.68 -6.49
CA ARG A 864 4.76 3.71 -7.36
C ARG A 864 5.77 4.29 -8.35
N VAL A 865 7.06 4.02 -8.15
CA VAL A 865 8.13 4.37 -9.10
C VAL A 865 8.76 3.13 -9.72
N GLY A 866 9.23 3.24 -10.95
CA GLY A 866 9.83 2.14 -11.70
C GLY A 866 8.82 1.12 -12.20
N ARG A 867 7.71 1.60 -12.78
CA ARG A 867 6.67 0.78 -13.42
C ARG A 867 6.92 0.65 -14.93
N GLY A 868 6.35 -0.40 -15.53
CA GLY A 868 6.50 -0.68 -16.95
C GLY A 868 7.96 -1.00 -17.33
N ASP A 869 8.44 -0.42 -18.42
CA ASP A 869 9.78 -0.67 -18.95
C ASP A 869 10.89 0.07 -18.18
N THR A 870 10.51 0.97 -17.28
CA THR A 870 11.47 1.81 -16.55
C THR A 870 11.81 1.19 -15.20
N LYS A 871 13.10 0.98 -14.90
CA LYS A 871 13.55 0.48 -13.60
C LYS A 871 13.82 1.63 -12.63
N GLY A 872 13.09 1.65 -11.53
CA GLY A 872 13.13 2.76 -10.57
C GLY A 872 14.39 2.81 -9.70
N VAL A 873 14.69 4.01 -9.19
CA VAL A 873 15.71 4.29 -8.16
C VAL A 873 15.01 4.97 -6.98
N VAL A 874 15.11 4.35 -5.81
CA VAL A 874 14.56 4.82 -4.54
C VAL A 874 15.71 5.13 -3.60
N VAL A 875 15.82 6.37 -3.15
CA VAL A 875 16.77 6.79 -2.13
C VAL A 875 16.00 6.96 -0.81
N THR A 876 16.43 6.29 0.25
CA THR A 876 15.84 6.44 1.59
C THR A 876 16.78 7.25 2.47
N LEU A 877 16.32 8.43 2.88
CA LEU A 877 17.03 9.34 3.77
C LEU A 877 16.66 9.05 5.23
N PHE A 878 17.47 8.23 5.89
CA PHE A 878 17.33 7.84 7.28
C PHE A 878 17.81 8.95 8.23
N ARG A 879 17.18 9.05 9.40
CA ARG A 879 17.62 9.95 10.47
C ARG A 879 18.47 9.21 11.49
N SER A 880 19.71 9.65 11.67
CA SER A 880 20.63 9.08 12.66
C SER A 880 20.09 9.13 14.09
N GLY A 881 19.40 10.22 14.47
CA GLY A 881 18.79 10.39 15.78
C GLY A 881 17.47 9.63 15.99
N ARG A 882 17.00 8.82 15.02
CA ARG A 882 15.83 7.94 15.20
C ARG A 882 16.29 6.50 15.20
N ALA A 883 16.18 5.83 16.36
CA ALA A 883 16.61 4.44 16.53
C ALA A 883 16.06 3.47 15.46
N ARG A 884 14.80 3.63 15.06
CA ARG A 884 14.19 2.82 13.98
C ARG A 884 14.86 3.03 12.63
N ASP A 885 15.04 4.28 12.22
CA ASP A 885 15.68 4.61 10.94
C ASP A 885 17.12 4.08 10.92
N ARG A 886 17.85 4.24 12.02
CA ARG A 886 19.20 3.71 12.21
C ARG A 886 19.25 2.18 12.07
N SER A 887 18.35 1.46 12.74
CA SER A 887 18.26 0.00 12.66
C SER A 887 18.02 -0.51 11.23
N HIS A 888 17.11 0.13 10.47
CA HIS A 888 16.89 -0.22 9.06
C HIS A 888 18.08 0.10 8.16
N PHE A 889 18.82 1.17 8.46
CA PHE A 889 20.04 1.52 7.72
C PHE A 889 21.18 0.55 8.02
N GLU A 890 21.43 0.24 9.28
CA GLU A 890 22.50 -0.67 9.72
C GLU A 890 22.33 -2.10 9.20
N THR A 891 21.07 -2.52 9.00
CA THR A 891 20.68 -3.83 8.46
C THR A 891 20.16 -3.77 7.01
N PHE A 892 20.51 -2.72 6.27
CA PHE A 892 19.90 -2.36 4.98
C PHE A 892 19.75 -3.52 4.01
N ARG A 893 20.82 -4.30 3.78
CA ARG A 893 20.79 -5.45 2.87
C ARG A 893 19.84 -6.53 3.35
N GLY A 894 19.96 -6.97 4.61
CA GLY A 894 19.10 -8.01 5.17
C GLY A 894 17.62 -7.61 5.15
N TYR A 895 17.30 -6.36 5.44
CA TYR A 895 15.95 -5.83 5.38
C TYR A 895 15.37 -5.86 3.95
N HIS A 896 16.11 -5.40 2.94
CA HIS A 896 15.60 -5.37 1.56
C HIS A 896 15.59 -6.74 0.88
N GLU A 897 16.48 -7.66 1.30
CA GLU A 897 16.52 -9.03 0.80
C GLU A 897 15.32 -9.87 1.26
N ALA A 898 14.78 -9.58 2.45
CA ALA A 898 13.59 -10.23 3.00
C ALA A 898 12.43 -9.25 3.24
N LEU A 899 12.24 -8.27 2.35
CA LEU A 899 11.34 -7.13 2.56
C LEU A 899 9.90 -7.53 2.94
N TYR A 900 9.34 -8.55 2.28
CA TYR A 900 7.97 -9.03 2.55
C TYR A 900 7.85 -9.81 3.87
N ARG A 901 8.95 -10.39 4.39
CA ARG A 901 8.97 -11.00 5.74
C ARG A 901 8.78 -9.96 6.84
N SER A 902 9.21 -8.72 6.60
CA SER A 902 9.11 -7.62 7.57
C SER A 902 7.75 -6.91 7.57
N VAL A 903 6.76 -7.36 6.76
CA VAL A 903 5.41 -6.80 6.78
C VAL A 903 4.73 -7.11 8.12
N GLU A 904 4.23 -6.06 8.76
CA GLU A 904 3.57 -6.15 10.06
C GLU A 904 2.15 -6.73 9.94
N PRO A 905 1.68 -7.50 10.92
CA PRO A 905 0.30 -7.99 10.95
C PRO A 905 -0.68 -6.82 11.09
N THR A 906 -1.84 -6.96 10.46
CA THR A 906 -2.89 -5.93 10.49
C THR A 906 -3.99 -6.34 11.46
N SER A 907 -4.48 -5.43 12.31
CA SER A 907 -5.49 -5.74 13.32
C SER A 907 -6.73 -4.84 13.26
N VAL A 908 -7.85 -5.39 13.74
CA VAL A 908 -9.13 -4.70 13.96
C VAL A 908 -9.76 -5.21 15.26
N THR A 909 -10.46 -4.34 16.00
CA THR A 909 -11.08 -4.68 17.30
C THR A 909 -12.55 -4.23 17.35
N PRO A 910 -13.39 -4.71 16.42
CA PRO A 910 -14.74 -4.19 16.15
C PRO A 910 -15.71 -4.24 17.31
N TRP A 911 -15.50 -5.15 18.25
CA TRP A 911 -16.42 -5.38 19.36
C TRP A 911 -15.89 -4.83 20.69
N SER A 912 -14.74 -4.15 20.69
CA SER A 912 -14.24 -3.43 21.86
C SER A 912 -15.24 -2.40 22.38
N LEU A 913 -15.16 -2.05 23.67
CA LEU A 913 -16.05 -1.07 24.32
C LEU A 913 -16.16 0.24 23.52
N ALA A 914 -15.03 0.85 23.16
CA ALA A 914 -14.99 2.10 22.40
C ALA A 914 -15.64 1.97 21.01
N SER A 915 -15.46 0.84 20.33
CA SER A 915 -16.10 0.60 19.04
C SER A 915 -17.63 0.47 19.17
N ARG A 916 -18.08 -0.25 20.21
CA ARG A 916 -19.51 -0.43 20.52
C ARG A 916 -20.19 0.90 20.82
N GLU A 917 -19.60 1.72 21.69
CA GLU A 917 -20.13 3.05 22.02
C GLU A 917 -20.30 3.93 20.79
N ARG A 918 -19.37 3.84 19.84
CA ARG A 918 -19.36 4.68 18.64
C ARG A 918 -20.27 4.19 17.51
N SER A 919 -20.36 2.88 17.30
CA SER A 919 -20.86 2.32 16.04
C SER A 919 -22.10 1.44 16.20
N LEU A 920 -22.31 0.83 17.38
CA LEU A 920 -23.36 -0.17 17.59
C LEU A 920 -24.76 0.41 17.43
N ALA A 921 -25.00 1.61 17.98
CA ALA A 921 -26.30 2.29 17.87
C ALA A 921 -26.71 2.52 16.41
N GLY A 922 -25.79 3.08 15.60
CA GLY A 922 -26.04 3.32 14.18
C GLY A 922 -26.23 2.04 13.37
N ALA A 923 -25.45 0.99 13.68
CA ALA A 923 -25.57 -0.32 13.05
C ALA A 923 -26.91 -0.99 13.36
N LEU A 924 -27.38 -0.97 14.62
CA LEU A 924 -28.68 -1.52 15.01
C LEU A 924 -29.83 -0.76 14.35
N VAL A 925 -29.76 0.58 14.30
CA VAL A 925 -30.77 1.37 13.58
C VAL A 925 -30.78 1.02 12.10
N ALA A 926 -29.62 0.91 11.44
CA ALA A 926 -29.54 0.48 10.05
C ALA A 926 -30.16 -0.92 9.85
N LEU A 927 -29.84 -1.89 10.72
CA LEU A 927 -30.37 -3.25 10.63
C LEU A 927 -31.90 -3.26 10.71
N LEU A 928 -32.48 -2.64 11.74
CA LEU A 928 -33.94 -2.68 11.95
C LEU A 928 -34.68 -1.83 10.93
N ARG A 929 -34.22 -0.60 10.67
CA ARG A 929 -34.85 0.30 9.70
C ARG A 929 -34.91 -0.28 8.29
N GLN A 930 -33.88 -0.99 7.87
CA GLN A 930 -33.81 -1.61 6.53
C GLN A 930 -34.53 -2.96 6.48
N SER A 931 -34.73 -3.62 7.63
CA SER A 931 -35.43 -4.90 7.71
C SER A 931 -36.95 -4.74 7.74
N PHE A 932 -37.46 -3.70 8.42
CA PHE A 932 -38.88 -3.49 8.66
C PHE A 932 -39.44 -2.29 7.89
N THR A 933 -40.30 -2.55 6.92
CA THR A 933 -40.95 -1.49 6.11
C THR A 933 -41.70 -0.46 6.96
N ALA A 934 -42.32 -0.89 8.05
CA ALA A 934 -43.05 -0.02 8.97
C ALA A 934 -42.15 1.02 9.67
N LEU A 935 -40.87 0.70 9.83
CA LEU A 935 -39.84 1.53 10.46
C LEU A 935 -39.00 2.32 9.44
N ALA A 936 -39.24 2.15 8.13
CA ALA A 936 -38.41 2.77 7.10
C ALA A 936 -38.48 4.32 7.04
N PRO A 937 -39.65 4.98 7.19
CA PRO A 937 -39.75 6.44 7.11
C PRO A 937 -38.97 7.18 8.20
N ASN A 938 -38.58 8.44 7.95
CA ASN A 938 -37.79 9.21 8.93
C ASN A 938 -38.53 9.47 10.25
N ASP A 939 -39.85 9.63 10.20
CA ASP A 939 -40.76 9.89 11.32
C ASP A 939 -41.26 8.60 12.01
N ALA A 940 -40.77 7.43 11.60
CA ALA A 940 -41.28 6.14 12.07
C ALA A 940 -40.52 5.57 13.28
N ALA A 941 -39.51 6.26 13.82
CA ALA A 941 -38.76 5.73 14.96
C ALA A 941 -39.65 5.55 16.21
N GLY A 942 -40.73 6.33 16.34
CA GLY A 942 -41.74 6.18 17.39
C GLY A 942 -42.65 4.95 17.26
N ARG A 943 -42.59 4.22 16.14
CA ARG A 943 -43.40 3.00 15.90
C ARG A 943 -42.72 1.72 16.41
N PHE A 944 -41.50 1.80 16.89
CA PHE A 944 -40.78 0.66 17.46
C PHE A 944 -41.39 0.28 18.81
N ASP A 945 -41.84 -0.97 18.94
CA ASP A 945 -42.52 -1.47 20.13
C ASP A 945 -42.09 -2.93 20.42
N LEU A 946 -41.35 -3.13 21.51
CA LEU A 946 -40.95 -4.46 21.97
C LEU A 946 -42.04 -5.19 22.76
N GLY A 947 -43.14 -4.51 23.09
CA GLY A 947 -44.35 -5.11 23.67
C GLY A 947 -45.22 -5.84 22.64
N ASP A 948 -45.04 -5.58 21.34
CA ASP A 948 -45.67 -6.36 20.26
C ASP A 948 -44.90 -7.67 20.05
N ASP A 949 -45.52 -8.81 20.38
CA ASP A 949 -44.92 -10.14 20.27
C ASP A 949 -44.32 -10.44 18.88
N ARG A 950 -44.93 -9.94 17.79
CA ARG A 950 -44.45 -10.17 16.42
C ARG A 950 -43.20 -9.37 16.13
N ILE A 951 -43.18 -8.10 16.54
CA ILE A 951 -41.99 -7.25 16.41
C ILE A 951 -40.87 -7.82 17.27
N ARG A 952 -41.18 -8.18 18.52
CA ARG A 952 -40.25 -8.77 19.47
C ARG A 952 -39.57 -10.01 18.91
N GLU A 953 -40.33 -10.99 18.46
CA GLU A 953 -39.80 -12.24 17.92
C GLU A 953 -38.93 -12.00 16.66
N ALA A 954 -39.34 -11.06 15.79
CA ALA A 954 -38.56 -10.70 14.61
C ALA A 954 -37.25 -9.98 14.96
N VAL A 955 -37.27 -9.10 15.96
CA VAL A 955 -36.08 -8.42 16.48
C VAL A 955 -35.15 -9.41 17.16
N ASP A 956 -35.65 -10.29 18.02
CA ASP A 956 -34.86 -11.34 18.69
C ASP A 956 -34.10 -12.17 17.64
N ARG A 957 -34.78 -12.67 16.60
CA ARG A 957 -34.14 -13.43 15.51
C ARG A 957 -33.05 -12.65 14.76
N LEU A 958 -33.29 -11.37 14.45
CA LEU A 958 -32.31 -10.54 13.73
C LEU A 958 -31.09 -10.24 14.60
N VAL A 959 -31.32 -9.91 15.87
CA VAL A 959 -30.26 -9.61 16.84
C VAL A 959 -29.44 -10.85 17.16
N ASP A 960 -30.05 -12.03 17.32
CA ASP A 960 -29.30 -13.27 17.53
C ASP A 960 -28.42 -13.62 16.32
N ARG A 961 -28.91 -13.41 15.09
CA ARG A 961 -28.08 -13.58 13.88
C ARG A 961 -26.93 -12.56 13.82
N PHE A 962 -27.18 -11.31 14.23
CA PHE A 962 -26.13 -10.29 14.35
C PHE A 962 -25.07 -10.68 15.36
N LEU A 963 -25.49 -11.15 16.54
CA LEU A 963 -24.58 -11.64 17.57
C LEU A 963 -23.82 -12.90 17.15
N GLY A 964 -24.35 -13.71 16.23
CA GLY A 964 -23.62 -14.80 15.60
C GLY A 964 -22.37 -14.33 14.83
N TYR A 965 -22.42 -13.17 14.17
CA TYR A 965 -21.23 -12.56 13.56
C TYR A 965 -20.24 -12.07 14.61
N VAL A 966 -20.74 -11.49 15.71
CA VAL A 966 -19.91 -11.08 16.85
C VAL A 966 -19.17 -12.27 17.42
N THR A 967 -19.86 -13.35 17.76
CA THR A 967 -19.25 -14.56 18.33
C THR A 967 -18.21 -15.20 17.41
N ARG A 968 -18.43 -15.17 16.09
CA ARG A 968 -17.41 -15.66 15.14
C ARG A 968 -16.18 -14.76 15.14
N ALA A 969 -16.37 -13.44 15.03
CA ALA A 969 -15.27 -12.48 14.96
C ALA A 969 -14.47 -12.38 16.28
N ASP A 970 -15.18 -12.29 17.40
CA ASP A 970 -14.62 -12.24 18.75
C ASP A 970 -15.61 -12.84 19.77
N GLY A 971 -15.38 -14.10 20.13
CA GLY A 971 -16.21 -14.81 21.09
C GLY A 971 -16.18 -14.24 22.50
N LEU A 972 -15.11 -13.52 22.87
CA LEU A 972 -14.93 -12.96 24.21
C LEU A 972 -15.79 -11.71 24.41
N GLU A 973 -15.96 -10.88 23.39
CA GLU A 973 -16.76 -9.64 23.45
C GLU A 973 -18.28 -9.88 23.22
N ALA A 974 -18.68 -11.10 22.85
CA ALA A 974 -20.07 -11.41 22.50
C ALA A 974 -21.09 -11.18 23.64
N PRO A 975 -20.83 -11.56 24.91
CA PRO A 975 -21.75 -11.32 26.02
C PRO A 975 -21.99 -9.83 26.28
N GLU A 976 -20.93 -9.03 26.31
CA GLU A 976 -20.97 -7.60 26.56
C GLU A 976 -21.60 -6.86 25.37
N THR A 977 -21.34 -7.30 24.14
CA THR A 977 -22.01 -6.79 22.94
C THR A 977 -23.51 -7.08 22.95
N ARG A 978 -23.91 -8.30 23.37
CA ARG A 978 -25.33 -8.66 23.55
C ARG A 978 -26.00 -7.74 24.57
N SER A 979 -25.36 -7.52 25.71
CA SER A 979 -25.87 -6.62 26.76
C SER A 979 -26.05 -5.19 26.24
N ALA A 980 -25.04 -4.64 25.57
CA ALA A 980 -25.08 -3.29 25.01
C ALA A 980 -26.17 -3.14 23.93
N ALA A 981 -26.30 -4.12 23.02
CA ALA A 981 -27.32 -4.10 21.98
C ALA A 981 -28.74 -4.09 22.57
N TRP A 982 -29.00 -4.95 23.57
CA TRP A 982 -30.30 -4.99 24.23
C TRP A 982 -30.58 -3.78 25.10
N SER A 983 -29.55 -3.16 25.69
CA SER A 983 -29.69 -1.87 26.38
C SER A 983 -30.18 -0.78 25.42
N LEU A 984 -29.55 -0.67 24.25
CA LEU A 984 -29.96 0.27 23.20
C LEU A 984 -31.39 0.01 22.71
N LEU A 985 -31.75 -1.25 22.44
CA LEU A 985 -33.10 -1.58 21.98
C LEU A 985 -34.18 -1.23 23.02
N LYS A 986 -33.92 -1.48 24.32
CA LYS A 986 -34.83 -1.10 25.40
C LYS A 986 -34.93 0.42 25.58
N ASP A 987 -33.83 1.14 25.37
CA ASP A 987 -33.84 2.62 25.39
C ASP A 987 -34.64 3.19 24.22
N TRP A 988 -34.47 2.64 23.01
CA TRP A 988 -35.30 3.04 21.85
C TRP A 988 -36.78 2.75 22.11
N ASP A 989 -37.13 1.56 22.57
CA ASP A 989 -38.52 1.21 22.91
C ASP A 989 -39.13 2.19 23.92
N ARG A 990 -38.39 2.56 24.98
CA ARG A 990 -38.82 3.57 25.96
C ARG A 990 -39.04 4.95 25.34
N ARG A 991 -38.12 5.43 24.49
CA ARG A 991 -38.26 6.72 23.80
C ARG A 991 -39.45 6.71 22.84
N ALA A 992 -39.65 5.60 22.15
CA ALA A 992 -40.76 5.40 21.23
C ALA A 992 -42.10 5.36 22.00
N ALA A 993 -42.16 4.69 23.16
CA ALA A 993 -43.34 4.70 24.04
C ALA A 993 -43.69 6.11 24.51
N ARG A 994 -42.70 6.90 24.99
CA ARG A 994 -42.93 8.30 25.40
C ARG A 994 -43.46 9.16 24.24
N ALA A 995 -42.94 8.97 23.03
CA ALA A 995 -43.41 9.65 21.83
C ALA A 995 -44.88 9.29 21.50
N ARG A 996 -45.24 8.00 21.60
CA ARG A 996 -46.62 7.54 21.45
C ARG A 996 -47.57 8.09 22.53
N GLU A 997 -47.13 8.16 23.78
CA GLU A 997 -47.91 8.69 24.91
C GLU A 997 -48.16 10.20 24.81
N SER A 998 -47.22 10.95 24.22
CA SER A 998 -47.31 12.40 24.02
C SER A 998 -47.95 12.81 22.69
N ASP A 999 -48.29 11.85 21.82
CA ASP A 999 -48.75 12.08 20.44
C ASP A 999 -47.77 12.93 19.60
N GLU A 1000 -46.47 12.85 19.93
CA GLU A 1000 -45.40 13.53 19.22
C GLU A 1000 -44.58 12.55 18.37
N PRO A 1001 -44.22 12.89 17.12
CA PRO A 1001 -43.41 12.01 16.28
C PRO A 1001 -41.96 11.95 16.78
N LEU A 1002 -41.44 10.73 16.96
CA LEU A 1002 -40.01 10.48 17.12
C LEU A 1002 -39.37 10.21 15.77
N TYR A 1003 -38.44 11.08 15.36
CA TYR A 1003 -37.70 10.94 14.11
C TYR A 1003 -36.41 10.13 14.31
N TYR A 1004 -35.87 9.56 13.24
CA TYR A 1004 -34.50 9.05 13.27
C TYR A 1004 -33.50 10.20 13.29
N GLN A 1005 -33.63 11.15 12.37
CA GLN A 1005 -32.80 12.35 12.29
C GLN A 1005 -33.67 13.61 12.27
N ARG A 1006 -33.19 14.65 12.97
CA ARG A 1006 -33.82 15.98 12.97
C ARG A 1006 -33.69 16.63 11.60
N THR A 1007 -34.79 17.21 11.14
CA THR A 1007 -34.86 18.14 10.00
C THR A 1007 -35.08 19.59 10.47
N ALA A 1008 -35.68 19.77 11.66
CA ALA A 1008 -35.82 21.05 12.35
C ALA A 1008 -35.23 20.97 13.78
N LYS A 1009 -34.87 22.10 14.37
CA LYS A 1009 -34.12 22.17 15.66
C LYS A 1009 -34.89 21.58 16.85
N ASP A 1010 -36.21 21.68 16.81
CA ASP A 1010 -37.18 21.31 17.86
C ASP A 1010 -37.66 19.86 17.79
N GLN A 1011 -37.36 19.13 16.71
CA GLN A 1011 -37.81 17.75 16.54
C GLN A 1011 -37.12 16.79 17.52
N ALA A 1012 -37.89 15.95 18.21
CA ALA A 1012 -37.35 14.81 18.94
C ALA A 1012 -36.74 13.80 17.96
N ALA A 1013 -35.51 13.35 18.23
CA ALA A 1013 -34.83 12.39 17.36
C ALA A 1013 -34.10 11.31 18.16
N LEU A 1014 -34.06 10.11 17.59
CA LEU A 1014 -33.31 8.99 18.13
C LEU A 1014 -31.80 9.18 17.94
N LEU A 1015 -31.39 9.65 16.75
CA LEU A 1015 -30.00 9.83 16.38
C LEU A 1015 -29.60 11.31 16.40
N LYS A 1016 -28.34 11.54 16.73
CA LYS A 1016 -27.68 12.84 16.76
C LYS A 1016 -26.30 12.74 16.13
N LYS A 1017 -25.95 13.68 15.25
CA LYS A 1017 -24.63 13.73 14.61
C LYS A 1017 -23.58 14.37 15.52
N PHE A 1018 -22.30 14.10 15.26
CA PHE A 1018 -21.19 14.84 15.88
C PHE A 1018 -21.34 16.36 15.66
N GLY A 1019 -21.13 17.15 16.72
CA GLY A 1019 -21.28 18.61 16.72
C GLY A 1019 -22.73 19.13 16.73
N GLN A 1020 -23.74 18.27 16.60
CA GLN A 1020 -25.13 18.67 16.81
C GLN A 1020 -25.38 18.89 18.31
N SER A 1021 -26.31 19.78 18.70
CA SER A 1021 -26.73 19.96 20.11
C SER A 1021 -28.03 19.19 20.41
N GLY A 1022 -28.42 19.07 21.69
CA GLY A 1022 -29.63 18.38 22.15
C GLY A 1022 -29.47 16.87 22.41
N GLU A 1023 -30.58 16.19 22.74
CA GLU A 1023 -30.61 14.76 23.10
C GLU A 1023 -30.60 13.83 21.88
N GLY A 1024 -30.11 12.59 22.04
CA GLY A 1024 -30.06 11.57 20.98
C GLY A 1024 -28.81 10.70 21.08
N TRP A 1025 -28.81 9.52 20.46
CA TRP A 1025 -27.62 8.69 20.35
C TRP A 1025 -26.62 9.31 19.38
N LEU A 1026 -25.39 9.50 19.84
CA LEU A 1026 -24.32 10.05 19.02
C LEU A 1026 -23.89 9.01 17.99
N VAL A 1027 -24.02 9.34 16.71
CA VAL A 1027 -23.65 8.46 15.60
C VAL A 1027 -22.90 9.21 14.50
N GLY A 1028 -21.95 8.53 13.86
CA GLY A 1028 -21.24 9.04 12.70
C GLY A 1028 -22.09 9.04 11.43
N ASP A 1029 -21.91 10.06 10.60
CA ASP A 1029 -22.45 10.14 9.24
C ASP A 1029 -21.52 9.55 8.17
N SER A 1030 -20.29 9.23 8.55
CA SER A 1030 -19.26 8.48 7.82
C SER A 1030 -18.56 7.54 8.79
N MET A 1031 -17.97 6.46 8.27
CA MET A 1031 -17.17 5.52 9.06
C MET A 1031 -15.86 6.14 9.58
N ARG A 1032 -15.53 7.36 9.14
CA ARG A 1032 -14.33 8.12 9.51
C ARG A 1032 -14.63 9.28 10.47
N SER A 1033 -15.88 9.58 10.78
CA SER A 1033 -16.25 10.71 11.63
C SER A 1033 -15.67 10.53 13.03
N VAL A 1034 -14.59 11.25 13.35
CA VAL A 1034 -13.92 11.27 14.66
C VAL A 1034 -14.62 12.25 15.61
N GLU A 1035 -14.51 11.99 16.91
CA GLU A 1035 -14.89 13.00 17.91
C GLU A 1035 -14.06 14.27 17.72
N PRO A 1036 -14.61 15.45 18.03
CA PRO A 1036 -13.84 16.70 18.04
C PRO A 1036 -12.60 16.55 18.92
N ASN A 1037 -11.50 17.25 18.56
CA ASN A 1037 -10.33 17.33 19.43
C ASN A 1037 -10.77 17.80 20.83
N VAL A 1038 -10.49 16.98 21.85
CA VAL A 1038 -10.65 17.40 23.25
C VAL A 1038 -9.48 18.32 23.57
N VAL A 1039 -9.75 19.50 24.11
CA VAL A 1039 -8.70 20.36 24.67
C VAL A 1039 -8.19 19.63 25.92
N VAL A 1040 -7.04 19.00 25.80
CA VAL A 1040 -6.32 18.42 26.94
C VAL A 1040 -5.51 19.56 27.54
N GLU A 1041 -5.97 20.09 28.66
CA GLU A 1041 -5.18 21.01 29.47
C GLU A 1041 -4.27 20.16 30.37
N VAL A 1042 -2.97 20.18 30.09
CA VAL A 1042 -1.98 19.45 30.90
C VAL A 1042 -1.67 20.32 32.10
N GLN A 1043 -2.05 19.85 33.29
CA GLN A 1043 -1.82 20.55 34.56
C GLN A 1043 -0.43 20.19 35.11
N GLU A 1044 0.39 21.20 35.38
CA GLU A 1044 1.60 21.03 36.19
C GLU A 1044 1.19 20.71 37.65
N PRO A 1045 1.92 19.86 38.38
CA PRO A 1045 1.58 19.57 39.77
C PRO A 1045 1.60 20.88 40.60
N GLN A 1046 0.50 21.20 41.29
CA GLN A 1046 0.30 22.30 42.29
C GLN A 1046 -0.40 23.60 41.85
N GLU A 1047 -0.96 23.74 40.65
CA GLU A 1047 -1.83 24.90 40.34
C GLU A 1047 -3.29 24.65 40.73
N GLU A 1048 -3.83 25.43 41.68
CA GLU A 1048 -5.27 25.46 42.00
C GLU A 1048 -6.06 26.28 40.96
N VAL A 1049 -7.14 25.70 40.42
CA VAL A 1049 -8.01 26.34 39.43
C VAL A 1049 -9.07 27.21 40.13
N HIS A 1050 -9.06 28.52 39.85
CA HIS A 1050 -10.24 29.36 40.05
C HIS A 1050 -11.18 29.23 38.85
N HIS A 1051 -12.25 28.46 38.99
CA HIS A 1051 -13.31 28.40 38.00
C HIS A 1051 -14.05 29.75 37.95
N GLY A 1052 -13.89 30.49 36.85
CA GLY A 1052 -14.85 31.50 36.44
C GLY A 1052 -16.03 30.81 35.75
N GLU A 1053 -17.19 30.83 36.39
CA GLU A 1053 -18.47 30.55 35.72
C GLU A 1053 -18.70 31.63 34.65
N ASP A 1054 -18.47 31.30 33.38
CA ASP A 1054 -19.29 31.71 32.23
C ASP A 1054 -18.60 31.37 30.91
N GLN A 1055 -19.19 30.45 30.14
CA GLN A 1055 -19.55 30.70 28.74
C GLN A 1055 -20.44 29.56 28.20
N ALA A 1056 -21.69 29.94 27.94
CA ALA A 1056 -22.75 29.18 27.28
C ALA A 1056 -22.54 29.03 25.77
#